data_AF-A0A518EVS7-F1
#
_entry.id   AF-A0A518EVS7-F1
#
_cell.length_a   1.000
_cell.length_b   1.000
_cell.length_c   1.000
_cell.angle_alpha   90.00
_cell.angle_beta   90.00
_cell.angle_gamma   90.00
#
_symmetry.space_group_name_H-M   'P 1'
#
loop_
_entity.id
_entity.type
_entity.pdbx_description
1 polymer ?
#
loop_
_entity_poly.entity_id
_entity_poly.type
_entity_poly.pdbx_seq_one_letter_code
_entity_poly.pdbx_strand_id
1 'polypeptide(L)'
;MPSSRTFFGPALELALALGLITVSCGGTGGGPPPLLPPSGDVPSVAGAGSHPALGLVTAAAGETSIRVGWRAVDLPTDAPAAALFVGTDPDTLLDEAPRPIDPVDLQATVSGLAEDTTYFTRLAFDDGAGGWDAAGPRLMTRTGTPVLVLSGADATIADGLTPATAWPSIEEGIAAASLGGGGNVWVSGDFQTAEITVPASVDLYGGFDATFELDARDPAGMPATIQGTSTSSVITLARADQSVAVLDGFRIDGSASSDACFEVDQRFCELRSLAGGRAGRGFKLRSADNNNPVEVTMVRCAASVCIAGGTSISGAFDLYMEDCAMSGNGQEGLTADNLTGNVGEVSRVFARDCVFSGNGSEGFDVDLATSGDAGSGRWVIRLEDCIFSDNALDGCLIDCDYEGEPGWFARFEIEGCEARRNGEAGFHLDVDAQANSHVHRTVAAANRAEGILISSETAPGTVVIDTSALVGNQTYGVRTEMGNVGLLLSHCVVAGNRLGAQFGGVAPILATSSIAYLQPGPWSASDSHRSVDTVQTQPLPFAEAPSALYPVLSFADGVATLAVQPTLGIGATVELNDSGQVLLVESVTGTEVGLADAPTESLAPGVLGWFESGSVVEDWRLSGGSPALGAGMALPGGPARDAGIFGASVTGAPGRLDLQPVDTFWFAETAPTWSRAIGSSESLVLRFEGGTLDTSTGMAGVDAVDAAGSPVPIGILTAGSVVIVSPPGTGWTTGTRIQVHDSLRTLDGRELCASVAIPLTVAP
;
A
#
# COMPACT_ATOMS: atom_id res chain seq x y z
N MET A 1 52.67 -20.69 -49.49
CA MET A 1 52.52 -22.02 -48.87
C MET A 1 53.36 -22.01 -47.61
N PRO A 2 52.77 -22.24 -46.42
CA PRO A 2 52.70 -23.61 -45.91
C PRO A 2 51.34 -23.97 -45.26
N SER A 3 51.20 -25.18 -44.74
CA SER A 3 49.94 -25.74 -44.20
C SER A 3 50.15 -26.67 -43.00
N SER A 4 49.17 -26.68 -42.08
CA SER A 4 48.87 -27.71 -41.04
C SER A 4 49.89 -27.92 -39.88
N ARG A 5 49.51 -28.27 -38.64
CA ARG A 5 48.20 -28.52 -37.97
C ARG A 5 48.34 -28.48 -36.41
N THR A 6 47.26 -28.84 -35.67
CA THR A 6 47.06 -29.01 -34.19
C THR A 6 47.01 -27.72 -33.36
N PHE A 7 45.85 -27.25 -32.84
CA PHE A 7 45.01 -27.73 -31.70
C PHE A 7 45.60 -27.35 -30.31
N PHE A 8 44.85 -26.92 -29.26
CA PHE A 8 43.40 -26.89 -28.94
C PHE A 8 43.05 -25.68 -28.00
N GLY A 9 41.77 -25.30 -27.84
CA GLY A 9 41.27 -24.38 -26.77
C GLY A 9 39.95 -23.64 -27.12
N PRO A 10 38.95 -23.50 -26.23
CA PRO A 10 37.61 -23.04 -26.59
C PRO A 10 37.45 -21.51 -26.60
N ALA A 11 36.90 -20.98 -27.69
CA ALA A 11 36.48 -19.58 -27.81
C ALA A 11 35.26 -19.50 -28.76
N LEU A 12 34.11 -20.03 -28.31
CA LEU A 12 32.85 -19.96 -29.07
C LEU A 12 31.59 -19.99 -28.17
N GLU A 13 31.61 -19.24 -27.05
CA GLU A 13 30.41 -18.90 -26.27
C GLU A 13 30.30 -17.39 -25.97
N LEU A 14 31.19 -16.56 -26.53
CA LEU A 14 31.30 -15.13 -26.22
C LEU A 14 30.89 -14.22 -27.39
N ALA A 15 29.88 -14.62 -28.17
CA ALA A 15 29.48 -13.93 -29.41
C ALA A 15 27.96 -13.88 -29.63
N LEU A 16 27.17 -14.02 -28.56
CA LEU A 16 25.70 -14.02 -28.61
C LEU A 16 25.09 -13.30 -27.39
N ALA A 17 25.74 -12.19 -26.98
CA ALA A 17 25.39 -11.44 -25.76
C ALA A 17 25.50 -9.90 -25.88
N LEU A 18 25.75 -9.34 -27.07
CA LEU A 18 25.71 -7.89 -27.31
C LEU A 18 25.20 -7.59 -28.73
N GLY A 19 24.02 -6.97 -28.83
CA GLY A 19 23.48 -6.50 -30.11
C GLY A 19 22.03 -6.01 -30.02
N LEU A 20 21.86 -4.68 -29.93
CA LEU A 20 20.60 -3.93 -29.96
C LEU A 20 19.66 -4.11 -28.76
N ILE A 21 19.98 -3.38 -27.68
CA ILE A 21 18.93 -2.69 -26.92
C ILE A 21 18.57 -1.44 -27.73
N THR A 22 17.35 -1.42 -28.27
CA THR A 22 16.61 -0.19 -28.54
C THR A 22 15.51 -0.16 -27.51
N VAL A 23 15.63 0.70 -26.50
CA VAL A 23 14.57 0.94 -25.53
C VAL A 23 13.39 1.54 -26.28
N SER A 24 12.24 0.91 -26.12
CA SER A 24 10.92 1.49 -26.37
C SER A 24 10.03 0.92 -25.28
N CYS A 25 9.55 1.81 -24.40
CA CYS A 25 8.67 1.50 -23.28
C CYS A 25 7.47 0.67 -23.78
N GLY A 26 7.08 -0.32 -22.99
CA GLY A 26 6.21 -1.39 -23.46
C GLY A 26 6.36 -2.64 -22.62
N GLY A 27 5.82 -2.57 -21.40
CA GLY A 27 5.64 -3.72 -20.50
C GLY A 27 5.08 -4.91 -21.27
N THR A 28 5.91 -5.94 -21.43
CA THR A 28 5.48 -7.24 -21.96
C THR A 28 5.96 -8.29 -21.00
N GLY A 29 5.22 -8.40 -19.88
CA GLY A 29 5.50 -9.28 -18.75
C GLY A 29 5.94 -10.67 -19.18
N GLY A 30 7.24 -10.91 -19.07
CA GLY A 30 7.88 -12.20 -19.34
C GLY A 30 7.69 -13.16 -18.17
N GLY A 31 6.46 -13.27 -17.65
CA GLY A 31 6.15 -14.03 -16.45
C GLY A 31 6.58 -15.49 -16.54
N PRO A 32 6.85 -16.15 -15.39
CA PRO A 32 7.13 -17.58 -15.35
C PRO A 32 5.98 -18.39 -16.00
N PRO A 33 6.26 -19.62 -16.50
CA PRO A 33 5.20 -20.45 -17.07
C PRO A 33 4.08 -20.64 -16.03
N PRO A 34 2.80 -20.58 -16.46
CA PRO A 34 1.68 -20.51 -15.53
C PRO A 34 1.72 -21.66 -14.53
N LEU A 35 1.58 -21.30 -13.25
CA LEU A 35 1.33 -22.26 -12.19
C LEU A 35 0.10 -23.12 -12.56
N LEU A 36 0.10 -24.37 -12.09
CA LEU A 36 -1.00 -25.31 -12.37
C LEU A 36 -2.34 -24.65 -12.03
N PRO A 37 -3.42 -24.91 -12.81
CA PRO A 37 -4.72 -24.31 -12.56
C PRO A 37 -5.11 -24.57 -11.08
N PRO A 38 -5.34 -23.51 -10.29
CA PRO A 38 -5.27 -23.64 -8.85
C PRO A 38 -6.35 -24.57 -8.33
N SER A 39 -5.90 -25.63 -7.66
CA SER A 39 -6.78 -26.61 -7.01
C SER A 39 -7.14 -26.10 -5.61
N GLY A 40 -8.28 -25.44 -5.49
CA GLY A 40 -8.82 -24.96 -4.22
C GLY A 40 -10.27 -24.51 -4.39
N ASP A 41 -11.01 -24.48 -3.28
CA ASP A 41 -12.28 -23.77 -3.22
C ASP A 41 -12.00 -22.25 -3.24
N VAL A 42 -12.95 -21.45 -3.73
CA VAL A 42 -12.87 -19.98 -3.52
C VAL A 42 -12.96 -19.75 -2.00
N PRO A 43 -11.93 -19.17 -1.36
CA PRO A 43 -11.92 -18.99 0.08
C PRO A 43 -13.08 -18.09 0.53
N SER A 44 -13.49 -18.25 1.78
CA SER A 44 -14.40 -17.31 2.42
C SER A 44 -13.79 -15.90 2.41
N VAL A 45 -14.65 -14.88 2.36
CA VAL A 45 -14.28 -13.49 2.63
C VAL A 45 -13.69 -13.40 4.05
N ALA A 46 -12.37 -13.46 4.14
CA ALA A 46 -11.60 -13.09 5.32
C ALA A 46 -11.17 -11.63 5.13
N GLY A 47 -11.26 -10.83 6.20
CA GLY A 47 -10.67 -9.49 6.21
C GLY A 47 -9.14 -9.60 6.13
N ALA A 48 -8.52 -8.57 5.57
CA ALA A 48 -7.08 -8.44 5.49
C ALA A 48 -6.47 -7.82 6.76
N GLY A 49 -7.29 -7.12 7.56
CA GLY A 49 -6.85 -6.33 8.73
C GLY A 49 -6.00 -7.08 9.75
N SER A 50 -4.73 -6.68 9.83
CA SER A 50 -3.78 -7.04 10.90
C SER A 50 -3.48 -5.87 11.87
N HIS A 51 -4.12 -4.72 11.64
CA HIS A 51 -3.93 -3.47 12.36
C HIS A 51 -5.23 -3.02 13.06
N PRO A 52 -5.15 -2.14 14.08
CA PRO A 52 -6.32 -1.61 14.76
C PRO A 52 -7.20 -0.81 13.80
N ALA A 53 -8.41 -1.30 13.55
CA ALA A 53 -9.27 -0.72 12.55
C ALA A 53 -10.74 -0.72 12.97
N LEU A 54 -11.41 0.39 12.67
CA LEU A 54 -12.87 0.51 12.64
C LEU A 54 -13.26 0.97 11.22
N GLY A 55 -14.17 0.24 10.59
CA GLY A 55 -14.63 0.55 9.24
C GLY A 55 -15.89 -0.22 8.87
N LEU A 56 -16.74 0.40 8.06
CA LEU A 56 -17.90 -0.28 7.49
C LEU A 56 -17.46 -1.42 6.57
N VAL A 57 -18.12 -2.58 6.67
CA VAL A 57 -17.90 -3.73 5.76
C VAL A 57 -19.15 -4.09 4.95
N THR A 58 -20.31 -3.58 5.34
CA THR A 58 -21.58 -3.73 4.62
C THR A 58 -22.60 -2.67 5.03
N ALA A 59 -23.46 -2.30 4.08
CA ALA A 59 -24.74 -1.67 4.35
C ALA A 59 -25.75 -2.29 3.37
N ALA A 60 -26.92 -2.73 3.86
CA ALA A 60 -27.93 -3.41 3.08
C ALA A 60 -29.34 -2.92 3.44
N ALA A 61 -30.16 -2.62 2.44
CA ALA A 61 -31.46 -1.97 2.63
C ALA A 61 -32.66 -2.94 2.54
N GLY A 62 -33.60 -2.75 3.46
CA GLY A 62 -34.98 -3.18 3.33
C GLY A 62 -35.90 -2.04 2.87
N GLU A 63 -37.19 -2.18 3.12
CA GLU A 63 -38.23 -1.23 2.69
C GLU A 63 -38.11 0.15 3.35
N THR A 64 -37.91 0.18 4.68
CA THR A 64 -37.85 1.42 5.50
C THR A 64 -36.73 1.37 6.55
N SER A 65 -35.72 0.55 6.30
CA SER A 65 -34.58 0.33 7.20
C SER A 65 -33.31 -0.06 6.45
N ILE A 66 -32.16 0.20 7.07
CA ILE A 66 -30.83 -0.23 6.60
C ILE A 66 -30.17 -1.01 7.72
N ARG A 67 -29.68 -2.20 7.42
CA ARG A 67 -28.73 -2.93 8.27
C ARG A 67 -27.32 -2.54 7.88
N VAL A 68 -26.54 -2.17 8.87
CA VAL A 68 -25.13 -1.80 8.75
C VAL A 68 -24.29 -2.85 9.48
N GLY A 69 -23.12 -3.17 8.94
CA GLY A 69 -22.13 -4.01 9.59
C GLY A 69 -20.73 -3.40 9.45
N TRP A 70 -19.91 -3.56 10.48
CA TRP A 70 -18.55 -3.03 10.54
C TRP A 70 -17.57 -4.07 11.10
N ARG A 71 -16.28 -3.85 10.82
CA ARG A 71 -15.18 -4.54 11.50
C ARG A 71 -14.68 -3.69 12.66
N ALA A 72 -14.29 -4.35 13.74
CA ALA A 72 -13.55 -3.77 14.85
C ALA A 72 -12.39 -4.73 15.16
N VAL A 73 -11.19 -4.38 14.70
CA VAL A 73 -9.97 -5.19 14.85
C VAL A 73 -9.06 -4.49 15.85
N ASP A 74 -8.48 -5.23 16.80
CA ASP A 74 -7.43 -4.80 17.75
C ASP A 74 -7.57 -3.39 18.36
N LEU A 75 -8.82 -2.95 18.59
CA LEU A 75 -9.09 -1.63 19.15
C LEU A 75 -8.48 -1.52 20.57
N PRO A 76 -7.69 -0.46 20.86
CA PRO A 76 -7.11 -0.26 22.18
C PRO A 76 -8.21 0.03 23.22
N THR A 77 -7.93 -0.25 24.49
CA THR A 77 -8.92 -0.11 25.58
C THR A 77 -9.36 1.33 25.86
N ASP A 78 -8.61 2.28 25.32
CA ASP A 78 -8.81 3.74 25.37
C ASP A 78 -9.14 4.33 23.98
N ALA A 79 -9.62 3.49 23.04
CA ALA A 79 -10.16 3.97 21.76
C ALA A 79 -11.25 5.06 21.96
N PRO A 80 -11.32 6.07 21.07
CA PRO A 80 -12.34 7.10 21.16
C PRO A 80 -13.75 6.53 21.05
N ALA A 81 -14.74 7.30 21.51
CA ALA A 81 -16.14 6.96 21.29
C ALA A 81 -16.43 6.94 19.77
N ALA A 82 -17.16 5.92 19.32
CA ALA A 82 -17.54 5.77 17.92
C ALA A 82 -19.04 5.99 17.72
N ALA A 83 -19.41 6.56 16.57
CA ALA A 83 -20.79 6.74 16.18
C ALA A 83 -21.04 6.42 14.69
N LEU A 84 -22.28 6.00 14.43
CA LEU A 84 -22.83 5.77 13.10
C LEU A 84 -23.62 7.00 12.64
N PHE A 85 -23.36 7.42 11.41
CA PHE A 85 -24.03 8.52 10.73
C PHE A 85 -24.80 7.99 9.53
N VAL A 86 -26.05 8.43 9.37
CA VAL A 86 -26.94 8.07 8.26
C VAL A 86 -27.73 9.30 7.82
N GLY A 87 -27.57 9.70 6.56
CA GLY A 87 -28.19 10.88 5.96
C GLY A 87 -28.40 10.71 4.46
N THR A 88 -29.09 11.65 3.82
CA THR A 88 -29.34 11.63 2.36
C THR A 88 -28.36 12.47 1.55
N ASP A 89 -27.59 13.33 2.23
CA ASP A 89 -26.54 14.15 1.63
C ASP A 89 -25.17 13.54 1.96
N PRO A 90 -24.36 13.14 0.95
CA PRO A 90 -23.06 12.52 1.16
C PRO A 90 -21.99 13.48 1.69
N ASP A 91 -22.18 14.80 1.56
CA ASP A 91 -21.18 15.84 1.88
C ASP A 91 -21.37 16.43 3.28
N THR A 92 -22.61 16.45 3.79
CA THR A 92 -22.95 16.91 5.15
C THR A 92 -23.21 15.76 6.14
N LEU A 93 -22.82 14.53 5.79
CA LEU A 93 -23.15 13.31 6.54
C LEU A 93 -22.70 13.32 8.02
N LEU A 94 -21.63 14.04 8.38
CA LEU A 94 -21.15 14.16 9.77
C LEU A 94 -21.86 15.28 10.57
N ASP A 95 -22.67 16.13 9.92
CA ASP A 95 -23.56 17.09 10.58
C ASP A 95 -24.87 16.43 11.08
N GLU A 96 -25.16 15.21 10.62
CA GLU A 96 -26.31 14.41 11.06
C GLU A 96 -26.19 14.00 12.54
N ALA A 97 -27.31 13.71 13.17
CA ALA A 97 -27.32 13.33 14.59
C ALA A 97 -26.53 12.01 14.82
N PRO A 98 -25.43 12.01 15.59
CA PRO A 98 -24.62 10.82 15.82
C PRO A 98 -25.44 9.75 16.53
N ARG A 99 -25.27 8.50 16.09
CA ARG A 99 -25.83 7.32 16.76
C ARG A 99 -24.67 6.57 17.42
N PRO A 100 -24.42 6.74 18.73
CA PRO A 100 -23.33 6.03 19.41
C PRO A 100 -23.46 4.52 19.23
N ILE A 101 -22.35 3.86 18.93
CA ILE A 101 -22.26 2.41 18.80
C ILE A 101 -21.35 1.85 19.90
N ASP A 102 -21.56 0.59 20.27
CA ASP A 102 -20.48 -0.22 20.84
C ASP A 102 -19.73 -0.89 19.67
N PRO A 103 -18.43 -0.62 19.47
CA PRO A 103 -17.66 -1.28 18.40
C PRO A 103 -17.75 -2.81 18.43
N VAL A 104 -17.96 -3.43 19.60
CA VAL A 104 -18.01 -4.90 19.72
C VAL A 104 -19.33 -5.52 19.26
N ASP A 105 -20.39 -4.73 19.06
CA ASP A 105 -21.67 -5.25 18.54
C ASP A 105 -21.57 -5.60 17.04
N LEU A 106 -20.58 -5.05 16.31
CA LEU A 106 -20.26 -5.26 14.89
C LEU A 106 -21.39 -4.95 13.88
N GLN A 107 -22.58 -4.59 14.34
CA GLN A 107 -23.74 -4.29 13.51
C GLN A 107 -24.80 -3.45 14.21
N ALA A 108 -25.57 -2.71 13.41
CA ALA A 108 -26.78 -2.02 13.85
C ALA A 108 -27.80 -1.95 12.71
N THR A 109 -29.08 -1.80 13.05
CA THR A 109 -30.15 -1.52 12.09
C THR A 109 -30.77 -0.15 12.37
N VAL A 110 -30.86 0.65 11.30
CA VAL A 110 -31.43 1.99 11.32
C VAL A 110 -32.81 1.92 10.67
N SER A 111 -33.85 2.00 11.50
CA SER A 111 -35.26 1.90 11.09
C SER A 111 -35.96 3.26 11.03
N GLY A 112 -37.11 3.32 10.36
CA GLY A 112 -37.93 4.54 10.26
C GLY A 112 -37.48 5.49 9.16
N LEU A 113 -36.77 4.97 8.17
CA LEU A 113 -36.33 5.67 6.99
C LEU A 113 -37.48 5.77 5.97
N ALA A 114 -37.41 6.74 5.05
CA ALA A 114 -38.35 6.82 3.94
C ALA A 114 -38.12 5.65 2.96
N GLU A 115 -39.17 5.17 2.31
CA GLU A 115 -39.07 4.23 1.17
C GLU A 115 -38.46 4.95 -0.06
N ASP A 116 -37.94 4.18 -1.01
CA ASP A 116 -37.41 4.66 -2.31
C ASP A 116 -36.34 5.75 -2.23
N THR A 117 -35.61 5.81 -1.11
CA THR A 117 -34.70 6.91 -0.79
C THR A 117 -33.26 6.42 -0.70
N THR A 118 -32.34 7.13 -1.37
CA THR A 118 -30.91 6.88 -1.23
C THR A 118 -30.39 7.49 0.07
N TYR A 119 -29.69 6.66 0.85
CA TYR A 119 -29.01 7.03 2.08
C TYR A 119 -27.53 6.69 2.00
N PHE A 120 -26.71 7.52 2.63
CA PHE A 120 -25.30 7.30 2.83
C PHE A 120 -25.04 6.98 4.30
N THR A 121 -24.15 6.01 4.54
CA THR A 121 -23.78 5.54 5.87
C THR A 121 -22.28 5.69 6.06
N ARG A 122 -21.83 6.15 7.23
CA ARG A 122 -20.41 6.27 7.60
C ARG A 122 -20.22 6.08 9.11
N LEU A 123 -19.06 5.55 9.52
CA LEU A 123 -18.61 5.58 10.91
C LEU A 123 -17.68 6.77 11.16
N ALA A 124 -17.65 7.26 12.38
CA ALA A 124 -16.64 8.24 12.81
C ALA A 124 -16.28 8.05 14.30
N PHE A 125 -15.09 8.54 14.64
CA PHE A 125 -14.59 8.66 16.02
C PHE A 125 -14.78 10.09 16.53
N ASP A 126 -15.03 10.24 17.83
CA ASP A 126 -15.04 11.53 18.54
C ASP A 126 -13.63 12.14 18.51
N ASP A 127 -13.50 13.36 17.99
CA ASP A 127 -12.21 14.08 17.86
C ASP A 127 -11.70 14.66 19.20
N GLY A 128 -12.50 14.59 20.27
CA GLY A 128 -12.21 15.17 21.58
C GLY A 128 -12.30 16.70 21.65
N ALA A 129 -12.55 17.37 20.53
CA ALA A 129 -12.80 18.80 20.38
C ALA A 129 -14.31 19.13 20.20
N GLY A 130 -15.14 18.10 19.99
CA GLY A 130 -16.60 18.20 19.83
C GLY A 130 -17.07 18.04 18.38
N GLY A 131 -16.20 17.60 17.48
CA GLY A 131 -16.48 17.13 16.13
C GLY A 131 -16.30 15.60 16.00
N TRP A 132 -16.16 15.13 14.77
CA TRP A 132 -16.09 13.70 14.44
C TRP A 132 -15.17 13.47 13.23
N ASP A 133 -14.24 12.52 13.36
CA ASP A 133 -13.31 12.12 12.29
C ASP A 133 -13.76 10.82 11.62
N ALA A 134 -13.82 10.81 10.29
CA ALA A 134 -14.32 9.68 9.51
C ALA A 134 -13.48 8.40 9.68
N ALA A 135 -14.15 7.28 9.97
CA ALA A 135 -13.57 5.96 10.10
C ALA A 135 -13.96 5.09 8.88
N GLY A 136 -13.13 5.12 7.84
CA GLY A 136 -13.27 4.29 6.64
C GLY A 136 -14.31 4.78 5.62
N PRO A 137 -14.92 3.87 4.83
CA PRO A 137 -15.67 4.24 3.66
C PRO A 137 -17.03 4.85 4.02
N ARG A 138 -17.60 5.58 3.06
CA ARG A 138 -19.03 5.90 3.04
C ARG A 138 -19.71 4.88 2.14
N LEU A 139 -20.78 4.24 2.61
CA LEU A 139 -21.54 3.26 1.85
C LEU A 139 -22.93 3.79 1.46
N MET A 140 -23.29 3.74 0.18
CA MET A 140 -24.63 4.04 -0.32
C MET A 140 -25.58 2.86 -0.10
N THR A 141 -26.85 3.14 0.20
CA THR A 141 -27.94 2.17 0.07
C THR A 141 -29.19 2.87 -0.40
N ARG A 142 -30.10 2.15 -1.07
CA ARG A 142 -31.42 2.67 -1.41
C ARG A 142 -32.49 1.86 -0.70
N THR A 143 -33.31 2.51 0.12
CA THR A 143 -34.50 1.86 0.69
C THR A 143 -35.54 1.56 -0.39
N GLY A 144 -36.36 0.54 -0.18
CA GLY A 144 -37.40 0.13 -1.13
C GLY A 144 -37.77 -1.33 -0.97
N THR A 145 -39.01 -1.69 -1.36
CA THR A 145 -39.54 -3.06 -1.29
C THR A 145 -38.55 -4.08 -1.91
N PRO A 146 -38.00 -5.03 -1.12
CA PRO A 146 -37.04 -6.03 -1.61
C PRO A 146 -37.65 -7.03 -2.61
N VAL A 147 -36.86 -7.41 -3.62
CA VAL A 147 -37.17 -8.50 -4.55
C VAL A 147 -36.32 -9.72 -4.20
N LEU A 148 -36.93 -10.81 -3.75
CA LEU A 148 -36.24 -11.98 -3.23
C LEU A 148 -36.00 -13.04 -4.32
N VAL A 149 -34.80 -13.60 -4.33
CA VAL A 149 -34.32 -14.66 -5.24
C VAL A 149 -33.73 -15.79 -4.40
N LEU A 150 -34.22 -17.02 -4.60
CA LEU A 150 -33.78 -18.20 -3.85
C LEU A 150 -33.55 -19.37 -4.79
N SER A 151 -32.35 -19.95 -4.76
CA SER A 151 -32.03 -21.11 -5.59
C SER A 151 -32.97 -22.29 -5.28
N GLY A 152 -33.57 -22.86 -6.33
CA GLY A 152 -34.52 -23.96 -6.22
C GLY A 152 -35.96 -23.58 -5.81
N ALA A 153 -36.32 -22.29 -5.80
CA ALA A 153 -37.69 -21.83 -5.59
C ALA A 153 -38.68 -22.34 -6.68
N ASP A 154 -39.98 -22.34 -6.35
CA ASP A 154 -41.02 -22.78 -7.29
C ASP A 154 -41.46 -21.66 -8.23
N ALA A 155 -40.95 -21.71 -9.47
CA ALA A 155 -41.27 -20.80 -10.56
C ALA A 155 -42.78 -20.61 -10.83
N THR A 156 -43.64 -21.54 -10.40
CA THR A 156 -45.10 -21.46 -10.66
C THR A 156 -45.84 -20.53 -9.69
N ILE A 157 -45.21 -20.13 -8.60
CA ILE A 157 -45.77 -19.22 -7.57
C ILE A 157 -44.87 -18.00 -7.30
N ALA A 158 -43.85 -17.78 -8.12
CA ALA A 158 -42.88 -16.72 -7.91
C ALA A 158 -43.49 -15.31 -8.13
N ASP A 159 -43.32 -14.44 -7.14
CA ASP A 159 -43.58 -13.00 -7.19
C ASP A 159 -42.45 -12.14 -6.60
N GLY A 160 -41.50 -12.76 -5.88
CA GLY A 160 -40.35 -12.10 -5.25
C GLY A 160 -40.64 -11.43 -3.91
N LEU A 161 -41.87 -11.48 -3.38
CA LEU A 161 -42.27 -10.72 -2.19
C LEU A 161 -42.01 -11.42 -0.86
N THR A 162 -41.80 -12.74 -0.87
CA THR A 162 -41.49 -13.54 0.33
C THR A 162 -40.50 -14.66 -0.01
N PRO A 163 -39.74 -15.23 0.96
CA PRO A 163 -38.86 -16.37 0.70
C PRO A 163 -39.60 -17.59 0.10
N ALA A 164 -40.89 -17.76 0.40
CA ALA A 164 -41.73 -18.83 -0.13
C ALA A 164 -42.21 -18.58 -1.57
N THR A 165 -42.14 -17.35 -2.05
CA THR A 165 -42.53 -16.91 -3.40
C THR A 165 -41.37 -16.23 -4.14
N ALA A 166 -40.14 -16.48 -3.71
CA ALA A 166 -38.94 -15.92 -4.31
C ALA A 166 -38.74 -16.40 -5.76
N TRP A 167 -38.04 -15.60 -6.56
CA TRP A 167 -37.67 -15.99 -7.93
C TRP A 167 -36.58 -17.08 -7.91
N PRO A 168 -36.66 -18.10 -8.79
CA PRO A 168 -35.64 -19.15 -8.88
C PRO A 168 -34.38 -18.73 -9.67
N SER A 169 -34.39 -17.57 -10.32
CA SER A 169 -33.30 -17.02 -11.13
C SER A 169 -33.00 -15.57 -10.72
N ILE A 170 -31.71 -15.21 -10.70
CA ILE A 170 -31.23 -13.85 -10.42
C ILE A 170 -31.67 -12.91 -11.55
N GLU A 171 -31.61 -13.37 -12.80
CA GLU A 171 -32.04 -12.64 -13.98
C GLU A 171 -33.55 -12.31 -13.95
N GLU A 172 -34.39 -13.22 -13.44
CA GLU A 172 -35.83 -12.97 -13.23
C GLU A 172 -36.07 -11.93 -12.12
N GLY A 173 -35.33 -12.01 -11.00
CA GLY A 173 -35.40 -11.01 -9.93
C GLY A 173 -34.93 -9.62 -10.38
N ILE A 174 -33.84 -9.53 -11.13
CA ILE A 174 -33.34 -8.28 -11.75
C ILE A 174 -34.39 -7.71 -12.72
N ALA A 175 -35.04 -8.54 -13.53
CA ALA A 175 -36.10 -8.10 -14.43
C ALA A 175 -37.32 -7.55 -13.66
N ALA A 176 -37.72 -8.21 -12.57
CA ALA A 176 -38.81 -7.75 -11.71
C ALA A 176 -38.51 -6.39 -11.05
N ALA A 177 -37.32 -6.21 -10.46
CA ALA A 177 -36.89 -4.93 -9.90
C ALA A 177 -36.81 -3.83 -10.98
N SER A 178 -36.26 -4.14 -12.15
CA SER A 178 -36.17 -3.20 -13.27
C SER A 178 -37.53 -2.73 -13.76
N LEU A 179 -38.53 -3.62 -13.80
CA LEU A 179 -39.92 -3.28 -14.14
C LEU A 179 -40.61 -2.42 -13.06
N GLY A 180 -40.15 -2.49 -11.81
CA GLY A 180 -40.53 -1.58 -10.71
C GLY A 180 -39.88 -0.20 -10.78
N GLY A 181 -38.86 0.00 -11.63
CA GLY A 181 -38.08 1.25 -11.73
C GLY A 181 -36.72 1.20 -11.03
N GLY A 182 -36.29 0.01 -10.60
CA GLY A 182 -35.08 -0.21 -9.81
C GLY A 182 -35.41 -0.86 -8.45
N GLY A 183 -34.39 -1.04 -7.61
CA GLY A 183 -34.55 -1.53 -6.24
C GLY A 183 -33.54 -2.60 -5.81
N ASN A 184 -33.80 -3.18 -4.65
CA ASN A 184 -32.92 -4.13 -3.96
C ASN A 184 -33.28 -5.57 -4.33
N VAL A 185 -32.40 -6.26 -5.05
CA VAL A 185 -32.54 -7.71 -5.32
C VAL A 185 -31.73 -8.49 -4.28
N TRP A 186 -32.41 -9.28 -3.47
CA TRP A 186 -31.81 -10.09 -2.43
C TRP A 186 -31.69 -11.54 -2.88
N VAL A 187 -30.51 -12.14 -2.73
CA VAL A 187 -30.15 -13.43 -3.32
C VAL A 187 -29.65 -14.40 -2.25
N SER A 188 -30.07 -15.67 -2.32
CA SER A 188 -29.60 -16.74 -1.43
C SER A 188 -29.51 -18.10 -2.15
N GLY A 189 -28.48 -18.88 -1.84
CA GLY A 189 -28.21 -20.19 -2.44
C GLY A 189 -27.27 -20.16 -3.66
N ASP A 190 -27.15 -21.32 -4.32
CA ASP A 190 -26.18 -21.55 -5.40
C ASP A 190 -26.82 -21.45 -6.79
N PHE A 191 -26.19 -20.70 -7.69
CA PHE A 191 -26.67 -20.45 -9.05
C PHE A 191 -25.59 -20.78 -10.10
N GLN A 192 -26.03 -21.16 -11.30
CA GLN A 192 -25.18 -21.30 -12.48
C GLN A 192 -25.68 -20.36 -13.57
N THR A 193 -24.78 -19.57 -14.16
CA THR A 193 -25.15 -18.62 -15.22
C THR A 193 -24.11 -18.62 -16.35
N ALA A 194 -24.51 -18.14 -17.52
CA ALA A 194 -23.56 -17.82 -18.59
C ALA A 194 -22.95 -16.43 -18.38
N GLU A 195 -23.77 -15.47 -17.93
CA GLU A 195 -23.44 -14.08 -17.59
C GLU A 195 -24.68 -13.44 -16.95
N ILE A 196 -24.52 -12.70 -15.84
CA ILE A 196 -25.56 -11.86 -15.24
C ILE A 196 -25.25 -10.39 -15.57
N THR A 197 -26.18 -9.70 -16.24
CA THR A 197 -26.06 -8.26 -16.50
C THR A 197 -26.91 -7.45 -15.51
N VAL A 198 -26.29 -6.57 -14.73
CA VAL A 198 -26.98 -5.69 -13.76
C VAL A 198 -27.27 -4.32 -14.37
N PRO A 199 -28.55 -3.91 -14.54
CA PRO A 199 -28.92 -2.63 -15.13
C PRO A 199 -28.73 -1.44 -14.18
N ALA A 200 -29.00 -0.23 -14.66
CA ALA A 200 -29.07 0.97 -13.83
C ALA A 200 -30.14 0.84 -12.73
N SER A 201 -29.92 1.48 -11.58
CA SER A 201 -30.85 1.52 -10.44
C SER A 201 -31.20 0.17 -9.79
N VAL A 202 -30.48 -0.91 -10.07
CA VAL A 202 -30.64 -2.21 -9.39
C VAL A 202 -29.39 -2.52 -8.57
N ASP A 203 -29.60 -2.80 -7.29
CA ASP A 203 -28.59 -3.21 -6.32
C ASP A 203 -28.77 -4.70 -5.95
N LEU A 204 -27.68 -5.43 -5.73
CA LEU A 204 -27.70 -6.85 -5.38
C LEU A 204 -27.16 -7.11 -3.96
N TYR A 205 -27.89 -7.87 -3.15
CA TYR A 205 -27.51 -8.22 -1.78
C TYR A 205 -27.60 -9.73 -1.52
N GLY A 206 -26.49 -10.38 -1.20
CA GLY A 206 -26.44 -11.78 -0.81
C GLY A 206 -26.83 -12.02 0.66
N GLY A 207 -27.39 -13.20 0.94
CA GLY A 207 -27.40 -13.83 2.26
C GLY A 207 -28.58 -13.53 3.18
N PHE A 208 -29.77 -13.96 2.78
CA PHE A 208 -30.98 -13.96 3.61
C PHE A 208 -31.49 -15.38 3.91
N ASP A 209 -32.26 -15.52 4.99
CA ASP A 209 -32.82 -16.77 5.49
C ASP A 209 -34.29 -17.02 5.06
N ALA A 210 -34.89 -18.11 5.55
CA ALA A 210 -36.28 -18.45 5.24
C ALA A 210 -37.34 -17.51 5.86
N THR A 211 -36.94 -16.54 6.70
CA THR A 211 -37.82 -15.55 7.33
C THR A 211 -37.72 -14.16 6.71
N PHE A 212 -36.55 -13.83 6.13
CA PHE A 212 -36.22 -12.49 5.61
C PHE A 212 -36.31 -11.39 6.67
N GLU A 213 -35.82 -11.66 7.88
CA GLU A 213 -35.56 -10.60 8.86
C GLU A 213 -34.24 -9.90 8.50
N LEU A 214 -34.28 -8.58 8.27
CA LEU A 214 -33.11 -7.81 7.81
C LEU A 214 -31.91 -7.95 8.78
N ASP A 215 -32.18 -7.90 10.08
CA ASP A 215 -31.20 -8.07 11.16
C ASP A 215 -30.49 -9.44 11.13
N ALA A 216 -31.13 -10.45 10.55
CA ALA A 216 -30.62 -11.82 10.42
C ALA A 216 -29.78 -12.05 9.15
N ARG A 217 -29.52 -11.01 8.34
CA ARG A 217 -28.63 -11.13 7.17
C ARG A 217 -27.23 -11.64 7.59
N ASP A 218 -26.82 -12.75 6.96
CA ASP A 218 -25.52 -13.39 7.13
C ASP A 218 -25.02 -13.95 5.77
N PRO A 219 -24.24 -13.19 4.98
CA PRO A 219 -23.66 -13.66 3.72
C PRO A 219 -22.50 -14.66 3.91
N ALA A 220 -22.02 -14.87 5.14
CA ALA A 220 -20.94 -15.83 5.42
C ALA A 220 -21.52 -17.23 5.64
N GLY A 221 -22.56 -17.37 6.47
CA GLY A 221 -23.29 -18.61 6.73
C GLY A 221 -24.33 -18.97 5.66
N MET A 222 -24.88 -17.99 4.94
CA MET A 222 -25.82 -18.18 3.84
C MET A 222 -25.29 -17.50 2.55
N PRO A 223 -24.28 -18.07 1.89
CA PRO A 223 -23.70 -17.45 0.70
C PRO A 223 -24.71 -17.39 -0.46
N ALA A 224 -24.66 -16.30 -1.24
CA ALA A 224 -25.11 -16.29 -2.62
C ALA A 224 -23.93 -16.70 -3.51
N THR A 225 -23.92 -17.95 -3.97
CA THR A 225 -22.84 -18.49 -4.81
C THR A 225 -23.24 -18.44 -6.27
N ILE A 226 -22.38 -17.92 -7.15
CA ILE A 226 -22.63 -17.85 -8.59
C ILE A 226 -21.47 -18.51 -9.32
N GLN A 227 -21.76 -19.56 -10.08
CA GLN A 227 -20.78 -20.26 -10.90
C GLN A 227 -20.94 -19.89 -12.39
N GLY A 228 -19.85 -19.43 -13.00
CA GLY A 228 -19.75 -19.18 -14.43
C GLY A 228 -19.78 -20.48 -15.24
N THR A 229 -20.47 -20.47 -16.38
CA THR A 229 -20.57 -21.61 -17.31
C THR A 229 -20.13 -21.27 -18.74
N SER A 230 -19.58 -20.08 -18.94
CA SER A 230 -19.16 -19.56 -20.25
C SER A 230 -17.72 -19.02 -20.19
N THR A 231 -17.26 -18.37 -21.27
CA THR A 231 -16.00 -17.61 -21.29
C THR A 231 -16.20 -16.10 -21.03
N SER A 232 -17.44 -15.63 -20.90
CA SER A 232 -17.74 -14.26 -20.48
C SER A 232 -17.41 -14.05 -19.01
N SER A 233 -17.39 -12.77 -18.60
CA SER A 233 -17.45 -12.37 -17.20
C SER A 233 -18.72 -12.89 -16.54
N VAL A 234 -18.65 -13.35 -15.28
CA VAL A 234 -19.80 -13.99 -14.61
C VAL A 234 -20.87 -12.97 -14.25
N ILE A 235 -20.45 -11.80 -13.74
CA ILE A 235 -21.32 -10.63 -13.51
C ILE A 235 -20.76 -9.43 -14.27
N THR A 236 -21.61 -8.75 -15.02
CA THR A 236 -21.29 -7.53 -15.76
C THR A 236 -22.22 -6.40 -15.34
N LEU A 237 -21.71 -5.22 -15.02
CA LEU A 237 -22.56 -4.02 -14.91
C LEU A 237 -22.88 -3.47 -16.30
N ALA A 238 -24.16 -3.27 -16.60
CA ALA A 238 -24.55 -2.55 -17.79
C ALA A 238 -24.02 -1.11 -17.73
N ARG A 239 -23.44 -0.62 -18.84
CA ARG A 239 -23.08 0.79 -19.02
C ARG A 239 -24.31 1.65 -18.72
N ALA A 240 -24.13 2.64 -17.85
CA ALA A 240 -25.18 3.57 -17.42
C ALA A 240 -24.65 5.01 -17.46
N ASP A 241 -25.41 5.93 -16.87
CA ASP A 241 -24.89 7.19 -16.38
C ASP A 241 -24.03 6.98 -15.11
N GLN A 242 -23.71 8.07 -14.40
CA GLN A 242 -22.99 8.07 -13.12
C GLN A 242 -23.82 7.48 -11.95
N SER A 243 -24.76 6.58 -12.22
CA SER A 243 -25.53 5.89 -11.19
C SER A 243 -24.73 4.72 -10.58
N VAL A 244 -24.47 4.84 -9.27
CA VAL A 244 -23.82 3.81 -8.46
C VAL A 244 -24.61 2.50 -8.51
N ALA A 245 -23.92 1.37 -8.70
CA ALA A 245 -24.45 0.03 -8.45
C ALA A 245 -23.87 -0.54 -7.15
N VAL A 246 -24.70 -1.12 -6.28
CA VAL A 246 -24.21 -1.85 -5.09
C VAL A 246 -24.26 -3.36 -5.33
N LEU A 247 -23.15 -4.06 -5.06
CA LEU A 247 -23.09 -5.52 -5.00
C LEU A 247 -22.47 -5.93 -3.67
N ASP A 248 -23.24 -6.61 -2.81
CA ASP A 248 -22.83 -6.96 -1.45
C ASP A 248 -23.00 -8.45 -1.12
N GLY A 249 -21.91 -9.16 -0.78
CA GLY A 249 -21.97 -10.48 -0.13
C GLY A 249 -22.14 -11.70 -1.06
N PHE A 250 -21.44 -11.73 -2.20
CA PHE A 250 -21.49 -12.85 -3.15
C PHE A 250 -20.17 -13.64 -3.20
N ARG A 251 -20.26 -14.93 -3.53
CA ARG A 251 -19.12 -15.77 -3.93
C ARG A 251 -19.25 -16.10 -5.41
N ILE A 252 -18.19 -15.90 -6.19
CA ILE A 252 -18.20 -16.00 -7.64
C ILE A 252 -17.08 -16.95 -8.09
N ASP A 253 -17.46 -18.11 -8.63
CA ASP A 253 -16.53 -19.11 -9.20
C ASP A 253 -16.53 -18.99 -10.74
N GLY A 254 -15.42 -18.52 -11.32
CA GLY A 254 -15.24 -18.46 -12.78
C GLY A 254 -15.08 -19.81 -13.48
N SER A 255 -15.11 -20.91 -12.72
CA SER A 255 -15.01 -22.32 -13.14
C SER A 255 -13.77 -22.71 -13.97
N ALA A 256 -12.75 -21.85 -13.93
CA ALA A 256 -11.54 -21.84 -14.78
C ALA A 256 -11.81 -21.61 -16.27
N SER A 257 -12.96 -21.02 -16.65
CA SER A 257 -13.29 -20.67 -18.04
C SER A 257 -13.68 -19.21 -18.27
N SER A 258 -14.29 -18.53 -17.29
CA SER A 258 -14.72 -17.13 -17.42
C SER A 258 -13.54 -16.16 -17.49
N ASP A 259 -13.65 -15.11 -18.31
CA ASP A 259 -12.65 -14.03 -18.40
C ASP A 259 -12.49 -13.27 -17.07
N ALA A 260 -13.60 -12.94 -16.39
CA ALA A 260 -13.58 -12.38 -15.04
C ALA A 260 -14.71 -12.91 -14.15
N CYS A 261 -14.57 -12.81 -12.82
CA CYS A 261 -15.69 -13.00 -11.90
C CYS A 261 -16.66 -11.81 -11.96
N PHE A 262 -16.13 -10.59 -11.93
CA PHE A 262 -16.89 -9.35 -12.03
C PHE A 262 -16.27 -8.39 -13.04
N GLU A 263 -17.12 -7.73 -13.84
CA GLU A 263 -16.71 -6.69 -14.78
C GLU A 263 -17.58 -5.43 -14.69
N VAL A 264 -16.93 -4.27 -14.71
CA VAL A 264 -17.55 -2.96 -14.90
C VAL A 264 -16.87 -2.21 -16.05
N ASP A 265 -17.68 -1.51 -16.84
CA ASP A 265 -17.25 -0.69 -17.96
C ASP A 265 -18.00 0.65 -17.87
N GLN A 266 -17.30 1.75 -17.57
CA GLN A 266 -17.85 3.11 -17.45
C GLN A 266 -19.09 3.26 -16.54
N ARG A 267 -19.05 2.74 -15.31
CA ARG A 267 -20.13 2.97 -14.33
C ARG A 267 -19.61 2.96 -12.90
N PHE A 268 -20.14 3.85 -12.07
CA PHE A 268 -19.78 3.91 -10.64
C PHE A 268 -20.31 2.67 -9.91
N CYS A 269 -19.54 2.12 -8.96
CA CYS A 269 -20.02 0.98 -8.18
C CYS A 269 -19.38 0.84 -6.80
N GLU A 270 -20.13 0.18 -5.91
CA GLU A 270 -19.67 -0.25 -4.61
C GLU A 270 -19.71 -1.78 -4.53
N LEU A 271 -18.53 -2.37 -4.39
CA LEU A 271 -18.31 -3.81 -4.27
C LEU A 271 -18.02 -4.11 -2.80
N ARG A 272 -18.85 -4.92 -2.16
CA ARG A 272 -18.79 -5.18 -0.71
C ARG A 272 -18.77 -6.67 -0.46
N SER A 273 -17.81 -7.15 0.31
CA SER A 273 -17.79 -8.56 0.75
C SER A 273 -17.92 -9.57 -0.42
N LEU A 274 -17.34 -9.24 -1.58
CA LEU A 274 -17.35 -10.11 -2.76
C LEU A 274 -16.11 -11.00 -2.77
N ALA A 275 -16.26 -12.30 -2.96
CA ALA A 275 -15.15 -13.22 -3.20
C ALA A 275 -15.19 -13.74 -4.64
N GLY A 276 -14.21 -13.36 -5.45
CA GLY A 276 -13.98 -13.89 -6.79
C GLY A 276 -12.80 -14.87 -6.81
N GLY A 277 -12.90 -15.91 -7.63
CA GLY A 277 -11.76 -16.77 -7.92
C GLY A 277 -11.99 -17.73 -9.08
N ARG A 278 -10.91 -18.41 -9.49
CA ARG A 278 -10.92 -19.39 -10.60
C ARG A 278 -11.48 -18.82 -11.90
N ALA A 279 -11.24 -17.55 -12.19
CA ALA A 279 -11.48 -16.92 -13.49
C ALA A 279 -10.15 -16.54 -14.15
N GLY A 280 -10.17 -15.92 -15.32
CA GLY A 280 -9.04 -15.11 -15.80
C GLY A 280 -8.68 -14.08 -14.73
N ARG A 281 -9.61 -13.19 -14.38
CA ARG A 281 -9.43 -12.15 -13.35
C ARG A 281 -10.53 -12.19 -12.28
N GLY A 282 -10.24 -11.70 -11.07
CA GLY A 282 -11.28 -11.49 -10.06
C GLY A 282 -12.18 -10.32 -10.44
N PHE A 283 -11.61 -9.11 -10.42
CA PHE A 283 -12.33 -7.87 -10.71
C PHE A 283 -11.71 -7.17 -11.93
N LYS A 284 -12.53 -6.87 -12.94
CA LYS A 284 -12.10 -6.23 -14.19
C LYS A 284 -12.77 -4.87 -14.32
N LEU A 285 -12.02 -3.81 -14.03
CA LEU A 285 -12.48 -2.44 -13.99
C LEU A 285 -12.01 -1.72 -15.27
N ARG A 286 -12.95 -1.26 -16.11
CA ARG A 286 -12.62 -0.56 -17.37
C ARG A 286 -13.31 0.80 -17.46
N SER A 287 -12.57 1.81 -17.92
CA SER A 287 -13.15 3.07 -18.40
C SER A 287 -12.67 3.35 -19.81
N ALA A 288 -13.61 3.46 -20.75
CA ALA A 288 -13.32 3.90 -22.11
C ALA A 288 -13.48 5.42 -22.29
N ASP A 289 -13.61 6.19 -21.20
CA ASP A 289 -13.68 7.66 -21.22
C ASP A 289 -12.66 8.25 -20.23
N ASN A 290 -11.72 9.01 -20.78
CA ASN A 290 -10.61 9.64 -20.06
C ASN A 290 -10.93 11.11 -19.70
N ASN A 291 -12.22 11.50 -19.72
CA ASN A 291 -12.67 12.82 -19.29
C ASN A 291 -13.38 12.80 -17.93
N ASN A 292 -13.77 11.62 -17.44
CA ASN A 292 -14.47 11.46 -16.16
C ASN A 292 -14.00 10.17 -15.48
N PRO A 293 -13.32 10.23 -14.32
CA PRO A 293 -12.91 9.02 -13.60
C PRO A 293 -14.13 8.17 -13.23
N VAL A 294 -13.99 6.85 -13.28
CA VAL A 294 -15.01 5.94 -12.75
C VAL A 294 -14.75 5.76 -11.25
N GLU A 295 -15.71 6.15 -10.42
CA GLU A 295 -15.67 5.94 -8.96
C GLU A 295 -15.96 4.47 -8.64
N VAL A 296 -15.01 3.79 -7.98
CA VAL A 296 -15.19 2.41 -7.50
C VAL A 296 -14.79 2.33 -6.04
N THR A 297 -15.69 1.85 -5.18
CA THR A 297 -15.39 1.55 -3.78
C THR A 297 -15.43 0.04 -3.57
N MET A 298 -14.30 -0.57 -3.21
CA MET A 298 -14.17 -1.97 -2.87
C MET A 298 -13.95 -2.10 -1.36
N VAL A 299 -14.80 -2.87 -0.69
CA VAL A 299 -14.73 -3.06 0.76
C VAL A 299 -14.81 -4.54 1.08
N ARG A 300 -13.81 -5.05 1.79
CA ARG A 300 -13.70 -6.45 2.18
C ARG A 300 -13.88 -7.42 1.00
N CYS A 301 -13.35 -7.05 -0.16
CA CYS A 301 -13.41 -7.87 -1.38
C CYS A 301 -12.16 -8.72 -1.52
N ALA A 302 -12.32 -9.94 -2.02
CA ALA A 302 -11.23 -10.89 -2.23
C ALA A 302 -11.17 -11.36 -3.68
N ALA A 303 -10.00 -11.29 -4.31
CA ALA A 303 -9.70 -12.02 -5.54
C ALA A 303 -8.58 -13.00 -5.28
N SER A 304 -8.84 -14.29 -5.49
CA SER A 304 -7.86 -15.32 -5.20
C SER A 304 -7.92 -16.45 -6.20
N VAL A 305 -6.79 -17.15 -6.37
CA VAL A 305 -6.70 -18.30 -7.26
C VAL A 305 -7.25 -18.01 -8.67
N CYS A 306 -7.04 -16.79 -9.16
CA CYS A 306 -7.28 -16.42 -10.56
C CYS A 306 -6.12 -16.91 -11.45
N ILE A 307 -6.41 -17.12 -12.74
CA ILE A 307 -5.44 -17.64 -13.72
C ILE A 307 -4.49 -16.52 -14.19
N ALA A 308 -5.00 -15.30 -14.30
CA ALA A 308 -4.25 -14.07 -14.46
C ALA A 308 -4.25 -13.31 -13.12
N GLY A 309 -4.38 -11.97 -13.14
CA GLY A 309 -4.34 -11.15 -11.92
C GLY A 309 -5.64 -11.11 -11.10
N GLY A 310 -5.55 -10.57 -9.88
CA GLY A 310 -6.68 -10.41 -8.96
C GLY A 310 -7.64 -9.29 -9.40
N THR A 311 -7.18 -8.05 -9.38
CA THR A 311 -7.90 -6.88 -9.93
C THR A 311 -7.13 -6.30 -11.13
N SER A 312 -7.81 -5.97 -12.22
CA SER A 312 -7.23 -5.20 -13.34
C SER A 312 -7.95 -3.89 -13.57
N ILE A 313 -7.20 -2.80 -13.76
CA ILE A 313 -7.70 -1.46 -14.06
C ILE A 313 -7.22 -1.04 -15.46
N SER A 314 -8.10 -0.43 -16.25
CA SER A 314 -7.72 0.16 -17.54
C SER A 314 -8.56 1.41 -17.83
N GLY A 315 -7.88 2.57 -17.94
CA GLY A 315 -8.52 3.88 -18.10
C GLY A 315 -8.49 4.73 -16.83
N ALA A 316 -9.33 5.77 -16.78
CA ALA A 316 -9.37 6.71 -15.66
C ALA A 316 -10.31 6.29 -14.51
N PHE A 317 -9.79 6.30 -13.28
CA PHE A 317 -10.47 5.83 -12.07
C PHE A 317 -10.23 6.71 -10.84
N ASP A 318 -11.21 6.68 -9.94
CA ASP A 318 -11.04 6.99 -8.52
C ASP A 318 -11.41 5.70 -7.75
N LEU A 319 -10.39 4.92 -7.41
CA LEU A 319 -10.53 3.62 -6.75
C LEU A 319 -10.23 3.76 -5.26
N TYR A 320 -11.20 3.41 -4.42
CA TYR A 320 -11.05 3.24 -2.98
C TYR A 320 -11.11 1.75 -2.64
N MET A 321 -10.12 1.23 -1.90
CA MET A 321 -10.07 -0.14 -1.40
C MET A 321 -9.88 -0.15 0.12
N GLU A 322 -10.71 -0.91 0.84
CA GLU A 322 -10.51 -1.19 2.26
C GLU A 322 -10.68 -2.68 2.59
N ASP A 323 -9.82 -3.23 3.46
CA ASP A 323 -9.90 -4.61 4.00
C ASP A 323 -9.91 -5.70 2.90
N CYS A 324 -9.35 -5.39 1.72
CA CYS A 324 -9.39 -6.26 0.54
C CYS A 324 -8.18 -7.19 0.46
N ALA A 325 -8.36 -8.38 -0.13
CA ALA A 325 -7.33 -9.42 -0.23
C ALA A 325 -7.15 -9.93 -1.67
N MET A 326 -5.99 -9.69 -2.26
CA MET A 326 -5.62 -10.15 -3.60
C MET A 326 -4.49 -11.18 -3.48
N SER A 327 -4.84 -12.47 -3.45
CA SER A 327 -3.89 -13.51 -3.00
C SER A 327 -3.87 -14.78 -3.84
N GLY A 328 -2.66 -15.28 -4.12
CA GLY A 328 -2.46 -16.55 -4.83
C GLY A 328 -2.94 -16.53 -6.29
N ASN A 329 -2.92 -15.36 -6.93
CA ASN A 329 -3.28 -15.21 -8.34
C ASN A 329 -2.11 -15.58 -9.26
N GLY A 330 -2.41 -16.03 -10.48
CA GLY A 330 -1.41 -16.52 -11.43
C GLY A 330 -0.50 -15.43 -12.03
N GLN A 331 -0.92 -14.18 -11.93
CA GLN A 331 -0.15 -12.98 -12.26
C GLN A 331 -0.20 -11.99 -11.08
N GLU A 332 -0.50 -10.72 -11.30
CA GLU A 332 -0.44 -9.63 -10.30
C GLU A 332 -1.61 -9.67 -9.31
N GLY A 333 -1.44 -9.18 -8.08
CA GLY A 333 -2.56 -9.02 -7.13
C GLY A 333 -3.53 -7.92 -7.57
N LEU A 334 -3.02 -6.73 -7.82
CA LEU A 334 -3.67 -5.66 -8.58
C LEU A 334 -2.71 -5.19 -9.67
N THR A 335 -3.21 -5.04 -10.89
CA THR A 335 -2.49 -4.38 -11.99
C THR A 335 -3.33 -3.25 -12.57
N ALA A 336 -2.69 -2.14 -12.93
CA ALA A 336 -3.26 -1.08 -13.73
C ALA A 336 -2.36 -0.80 -14.93
N ASP A 337 -2.49 -1.62 -15.99
CA ASP A 337 -1.76 -1.51 -17.28
C ASP A 337 -1.59 -0.06 -17.76
N ASN A 338 -2.59 0.80 -17.48
CA ASN A 338 -2.59 2.25 -17.72
C ASN A 338 -3.67 2.86 -16.79
N LEU A 339 -3.30 3.40 -15.62
CA LEU A 339 -4.16 4.29 -14.84
C LEU A 339 -4.19 5.68 -15.50
N THR A 340 -5.14 5.88 -16.39
CA THR A 340 -5.15 7.07 -17.24
C THR A 340 -5.45 8.34 -16.43
N GLY A 341 -4.56 9.32 -16.56
CA GLY A 341 -4.75 10.66 -15.97
C GLY A 341 -5.72 11.52 -16.78
N ASN A 342 -6.51 12.34 -16.09
CA ASN A 342 -7.53 13.20 -16.70
C ASN A 342 -7.13 14.69 -16.68
N VAL A 343 -7.40 15.40 -17.77
CA VAL A 343 -7.09 16.83 -17.89
C VAL A 343 -7.97 17.67 -16.95
N GLY A 344 -7.33 18.41 -16.05
CA GLY A 344 -7.97 19.28 -15.07
C GLY A 344 -8.43 18.57 -13.79
N GLU A 345 -8.36 17.24 -13.75
CA GLU A 345 -8.89 16.38 -12.70
C GLU A 345 -7.77 15.56 -12.02
N VAL A 346 -8.17 14.72 -11.07
CA VAL A 346 -7.27 13.81 -10.34
C VAL A 346 -7.75 12.37 -10.51
N SER A 347 -6.90 11.48 -10.99
CA SER A 347 -7.10 10.02 -10.93
C SER A 347 -6.48 9.48 -9.64
N ARG A 348 -7.14 8.53 -8.97
CA ARG A 348 -6.73 8.07 -7.63
C ARG A 348 -6.77 6.56 -7.48
N VAL A 349 -5.81 6.05 -6.72
CA VAL A 349 -5.92 4.75 -6.05
C VAL A 349 -5.61 4.97 -4.58
N PHE A 350 -6.60 4.72 -3.73
CA PHE A 350 -6.46 4.67 -2.28
C PHE A 350 -6.69 3.23 -1.83
N ALA A 351 -5.73 2.62 -1.14
CA ALA A 351 -5.88 1.29 -0.56
C ALA A 351 -5.49 1.32 0.91
N ARG A 352 -6.36 0.77 1.78
CA ARG A 352 -6.16 0.69 3.23
C ARG A 352 -6.42 -0.69 3.79
N ASP A 353 -5.59 -1.15 4.72
CA ASP A 353 -5.70 -2.49 5.32
C ASP A 353 -5.81 -3.60 4.25
N CYS A 354 -5.14 -3.47 3.10
CA CYS A 354 -5.24 -4.43 1.99
C CYS A 354 -4.06 -5.40 1.98
N VAL A 355 -4.31 -6.67 1.65
CA VAL A 355 -3.29 -7.72 1.56
C VAL A 355 -3.11 -8.15 0.10
N PHE A 356 -1.87 -8.11 -0.38
CA PHE A 356 -1.46 -8.55 -1.70
C PHE A 356 -0.39 -9.63 -1.53
N SER A 357 -0.76 -10.91 -1.64
CA SER A 357 0.15 -11.99 -1.21
C SER A 357 0.21 -13.24 -2.07
N GLY A 358 1.42 -13.79 -2.22
CA GLY A 358 1.65 -15.05 -2.94
C GLY A 358 1.27 -15.01 -4.42
N ASN A 359 1.25 -13.83 -5.04
CA ASN A 359 0.88 -13.65 -6.44
C ASN A 359 2.05 -14.05 -7.38
N GLY A 360 1.70 -14.46 -8.61
CA GLY A 360 2.63 -15.01 -9.61
C GLY A 360 3.53 -13.99 -10.31
N SER A 361 3.21 -12.70 -10.14
CA SER A 361 4.01 -11.54 -10.52
C SER A 361 4.17 -10.61 -9.29
N GLU A 362 3.89 -9.32 -9.42
CA GLU A 362 3.85 -8.31 -8.37
C GLU A 362 2.64 -8.45 -7.43
N GLY A 363 2.73 -7.90 -6.21
CA GLY A 363 1.57 -7.76 -5.34
C GLY A 363 0.60 -6.66 -5.81
N PHE A 364 1.14 -5.48 -6.07
CA PHE A 364 0.43 -4.30 -6.57
C PHE A 364 1.29 -3.64 -7.64
N ASP A 365 0.67 -3.28 -8.76
CA ASP A 365 1.34 -2.80 -9.97
C ASP A 365 0.47 -1.71 -10.61
N VAL A 366 1.01 -0.52 -10.83
CA VAL A 366 0.28 0.64 -11.37
C VAL A 366 1.15 1.49 -12.29
N ASP A 367 0.84 1.44 -13.58
CA ASP A 367 1.43 2.29 -14.62
C ASP A 367 0.65 3.61 -14.74
N LEU A 368 1.32 4.75 -14.63
CA LEU A 368 0.70 6.07 -14.76
C LEU A 368 0.90 6.66 -16.16
N ALA A 369 -0.18 6.75 -16.94
CA ALA A 369 -0.12 7.26 -18.31
C ALA A 369 -1.11 8.41 -18.55
N THR A 370 -0.71 9.43 -19.32
CA THR A 370 -1.61 10.53 -19.70
C THR A 370 -2.74 10.04 -20.63
N SER A 371 -3.84 10.80 -20.74
CA SER A 371 -4.87 10.53 -21.76
C SER A 371 -4.40 10.78 -23.21
N GLY A 372 -3.20 11.36 -23.40
CA GLY A 372 -2.72 11.90 -24.67
C GLY A 372 -3.33 13.27 -25.05
N ASP A 373 -4.19 13.84 -24.21
CA ASP A 373 -4.77 15.17 -24.44
C ASP A 373 -3.87 16.28 -23.89
N ALA A 374 -3.79 17.40 -24.62
CA ALA A 374 -3.03 18.56 -24.20
C ALA A 374 -3.65 19.23 -22.97
N GLY A 375 -2.96 19.18 -21.84
CA GLY A 375 -3.46 19.72 -20.59
C GLY A 375 -2.51 19.54 -19.41
N SER A 376 -3.09 19.52 -18.21
CA SER A 376 -2.43 19.24 -16.94
C SER A 376 -3.39 18.42 -16.10
N GLY A 377 -2.92 17.34 -15.48
CA GLY A 377 -3.71 16.48 -14.59
C GLY A 377 -2.84 15.92 -13.48
N ARG A 378 -3.45 15.16 -12.56
CA ARG A 378 -2.73 14.63 -11.40
C ARG A 378 -3.11 13.18 -11.09
N TRP A 379 -2.14 12.43 -10.56
CA TRP A 379 -2.40 11.18 -9.85
C TRP A 379 -2.14 11.31 -8.36
N VAL A 380 -2.90 10.56 -7.57
CA VAL A 380 -2.62 10.33 -6.15
C VAL A 380 -2.73 8.84 -5.89
N ILE A 381 -1.61 8.21 -5.52
CA ILE A 381 -1.56 6.82 -5.04
C ILE A 381 -1.28 6.89 -3.54
N ARG A 382 -2.23 6.43 -2.72
CA ARG A 382 -2.12 6.41 -1.26
C ARG A 382 -2.37 5.01 -0.73
N LEU A 383 -1.38 4.45 -0.05
CA LEU A 383 -1.37 3.10 0.50
C LEU A 383 -1.20 3.21 2.01
N GLU A 384 -2.15 2.68 2.78
CA GLU A 384 -2.18 2.73 4.24
C GLU A 384 -2.29 1.32 4.83
N ASP A 385 -1.42 0.95 5.77
CA ASP A 385 -1.49 -0.34 6.49
C ASP A 385 -1.67 -1.56 5.54
N CYS A 386 -1.11 -1.48 4.33
CA CYS A 386 -1.17 -2.54 3.32
C CYS A 386 0.00 -3.50 3.47
N ILE A 387 -0.25 -4.80 3.23
CA ILE A 387 0.75 -5.87 3.30
C ILE A 387 1.00 -6.44 1.91
N PHE A 388 2.26 -6.43 1.48
CA PHE A 388 2.74 -6.98 0.23
C PHE A 388 3.71 -8.12 0.54
N SER A 389 3.27 -9.38 0.44
CA SER A 389 4.06 -10.52 0.95
C SER A 389 4.16 -11.73 0.04
N ASP A 390 5.35 -12.33 -0.02
CA ASP A 390 5.61 -13.59 -0.72
C ASP A 390 5.24 -13.58 -2.22
N ASN A 391 5.13 -12.41 -2.84
CA ASN A 391 4.88 -12.25 -4.29
C ASN A 391 6.13 -12.65 -5.09
N ALA A 392 5.95 -13.09 -6.34
CA ALA A 392 7.03 -13.65 -7.14
C ALA A 392 8.02 -12.61 -7.69
N LEU A 393 7.57 -11.35 -7.84
CA LEU A 393 8.38 -10.19 -8.27
C LEU A 393 8.36 -9.11 -7.16
N ASP A 394 8.09 -7.85 -7.47
CA ASP A 394 8.03 -6.78 -6.47
C ASP A 394 6.80 -6.91 -5.55
N GLY A 395 6.92 -6.41 -4.31
CA GLY A 395 5.76 -6.29 -3.43
C GLY A 395 4.75 -5.27 -3.94
N CYS A 396 5.24 -4.07 -4.25
CA CYS A 396 4.47 -2.95 -4.79
C CYS A 396 5.32 -2.18 -5.80
N LEU A 397 4.85 -2.05 -7.04
CA LEU A 397 5.40 -1.26 -8.12
C LEU A 397 4.46 -0.09 -8.44
N ILE A 398 5.02 1.10 -8.62
CA ILE A 398 4.34 2.29 -9.14
C ILE A 398 5.25 2.94 -10.18
N ASP A 399 4.78 3.03 -11.42
CA ASP A 399 5.56 3.50 -12.58
C ASP A 399 5.03 4.85 -13.14
N CYS A 400 5.92 5.71 -13.63
CA CYS A 400 5.66 7.08 -14.07
C CYS A 400 5.85 7.27 -15.59
N ASP A 401 5.10 6.50 -16.38
CA ASP A 401 5.06 6.44 -17.85
C ASP A 401 4.45 7.72 -18.53
N TYR A 402 4.89 8.91 -18.11
CA TYR A 402 4.45 10.23 -18.62
C TYR A 402 5.59 11.25 -18.81
N GLU A 403 6.78 10.79 -19.16
CA GLU A 403 7.96 11.63 -19.34
C GLU A 403 7.78 12.61 -20.51
N GLY A 404 8.22 13.86 -20.29
CA GLY A 404 8.15 14.89 -21.32
C GLY A 404 6.77 15.53 -21.51
N GLU A 405 5.76 15.19 -20.71
CA GLU A 405 4.43 15.81 -20.69
C GLU A 405 4.32 16.88 -19.57
N PRO A 406 4.67 18.15 -19.82
CA PRO A 406 4.77 19.17 -18.78
C PRO A 406 3.39 19.60 -18.26
N GLY A 407 3.22 19.57 -16.94
CA GLY A 407 1.97 19.92 -16.25
C GLY A 407 1.22 18.71 -15.69
N TRP A 408 1.70 17.49 -15.96
CA TRP A 408 1.30 16.28 -15.29
C TRP A 408 2.17 16.02 -14.05
N PHE A 409 1.57 15.46 -13.00
CA PHE A 409 2.23 15.28 -11.70
C PHE A 409 1.61 14.13 -10.89
N ALA A 410 2.42 13.32 -10.24
CA ALA A 410 1.94 12.28 -9.31
C ALA A 410 2.37 12.55 -7.86
N ARG A 411 1.58 12.06 -6.91
CA ARG A 411 1.94 12.01 -5.48
C ARG A 411 1.77 10.60 -4.97
N PHE A 412 2.81 10.06 -4.35
CA PHE A 412 2.81 8.76 -3.69
C PHE A 412 2.89 8.97 -2.17
N GLU A 413 1.97 8.34 -1.44
CA GLU A 413 1.93 8.34 0.02
C GLU A 413 1.82 6.88 0.47
N ILE A 414 2.88 6.32 1.04
CA ILE A 414 2.94 4.94 1.51
C ILE A 414 3.17 4.98 3.01
N GLU A 415 2.11 4.75 3.79
CA GLU A 415 2.11 4.96 5.23
C GLU A 415 1.75 3.66 5.96
N GLY A 416 2.51 3.28 6.99
CA GLY A 416 2.22 2.08 7.79
C GLY A 416 2.37 0.73 7.08
N CYS A 417 2.76 0.71 5.80
CA CYS A 417 2.73 -0.51 4.99
C CYS A 417 3.86 -1.49 5.35
N GLU A 418 3.69 -2.75 4.96
CA GLU A 418 4.71 -3.80 5.09
C GLU A 418 4.96 -4.50 3.74
N ALA A 419 6.21 -4.59 3.30
CA ALA A 419 6.61 -5.42 2.17
C ALA A 419 7.63 -6.48 2.59
N ARG A 420 7.21 -7.76 2.60
CA ARG A 420 7.97 -8.86 3.20
C ARG A 420 8.19 -10.02 2.23
N ARG A 421 9.44 -10.51 2.15
CA ARG A 421 9.81 -11.77 1.45
C ARG A 421 9.45 -11.83 -0.05
N ASN A 422 9.24 -10.69 -0.70
CA ASN A 422 8.93 -10.66 -2.13
C ASN A 422 10.14 -11.10 -2.97
N GLY A 423 9.85 -11.56 -4.20
CA GLY A 423 10.80 -12.17 -5.12
C GLY A 423 11.83 -11.19 -5.71
N GLU A 424 11.48 -9.90 -5.76
CA GLU A 424 12.38 -8.79 -6.09
C GLU A 424 12.39 -7.77 -4.94
N ALA A 425 12.03 -6.50 -5.16
CA ALA A 425 12.05 -5.47 -4.13
C ALA A 425 10.79 -5.51 -3.24
N GLY A 426 10.88 -4.88 -2.06
CA GLY A 426 9.70 -4.65 -1.22
C GLY A 426 8.76 -3.62 -1.84
N PHE A 427 9.28 -2.43 -2.09
CA PHE A 427 8.61 -1.37 -2.84
C PHE A 427 9.52 -0.89 -3.97
N HIS A 428 8.95 -0.65 -5.14
CA HIS A 428 9.61 -0.14 -6.33
C HIS A 428 8.86 1.12 -6.78
N LEU A 429 9.54 2.25 -6.73
CA LEU A 429 9.02 3.53 -7.20
C LEU A 429 9.80 3.92 -8.45
N ASP A 430 9.22 3.73 -9.63
CA ASP A 430 9.80 4.30 -10.84
C ASP A 430 9.33 5.74 -11.00
N VAL A 431 10.29 6.67 -11.03
CA VAL A 431 10.08 8.11 -10.97
C VAL A 431 10.72 8.77 -12.18
N ASP A 432 10.34 8.25 -13.35
CA ASP A 432 10.75 8.70 -14.68
C ASP A 432 10.18 10.07 -15.07
N ALA A 433 9.03 10.45 -14.48
CA ALA A 433 8.37 11.74 -14.65
C ALA A 433 8.24 12.53 -13.32
N GLN A 434 7.57 13.69 -13.36
CA GLN A 434 7.50 14.59 -12.19
C GLN A 434 6.56 14.03 -11.12
N ALA A 435 7.11 13.59 -9.99
CA ALA A 435 6.35 13.15 -8.81
C ALA A 435 7.00 13.57 -7.48
N ASN A 436 6.20 13.65 -6.43
CA ASN A 436 6.67 13.71 -5.04
C ASN A 436 6.25 12.42 -4.31
N SER A 437 7.20 11.76 -3.63
CA SER A 437 6.94 10.47 -2.98
C SER A 437 7.31 10.51 -1.51
N HIS A 438 6.40 10.04 -0.64
CA HIS A 438 6.59 9.92 0.79
C HIS A 438 6.33 8.49 1.25
N VAL A 439 7.29 7.92 1.97
CA VAL A 439 7.20 6.61 2.60
C VAL A 439 7.39 6.81 4.10
N HIS A 440 6.34 6.58 4.88
CA HIS A 440 6.26 6.87 6.31
C HIS A 440 5.95 5.59 7.10
N ARG A 441 6.56 5.41 8.28
CA ARG A 441 6.29 4.26 9.17
C ARG A 441 6.16 2.91 8.45
N THR A 442 7.00 2.61 7.47
CA THR A 442 6.89 1.42 6.63
C THR A 442 7.93 0.35 7.02
N VAL A 443 7.61 -0.93 6.84
CA VAL A 443 8.57 -2.04 6.94
C VAL A 443 8.86 -2.61 5.55
N ALA A 444 10.13 -2.76 5.19
CA ALA A 444 10.53 -3.53 4.01
C ALA A 444 11.58 -4.57 4.39
N ALA A 445 11.18 -5.84 4.47
CA ALA A 445 11.97 -6.87 5.11
C ALA A 445 12.14 -8.18 4.32
N ALA A 446 13.33 -8.76 4.41
CA ALA A 446 13.70 -10.06 3.84
C ALA A 446 13.39 -10.26 2.33
N ASN A 447 13.21 -9.17 1.59
CA ASN A 447 12.98 -9.20 0.14
C ASN A 447 14.25 -9.68 -0.59
N ARG A 448 14.07 -10.31 -1.75
CA ARG A 448 15.15 -10.96 -2.50
C ARG A 448 15.98 -10.01 -3.37
N ALA A 449 15.55 -8.78 -3.52
CA ALA A 449 16.35 -7.66 -3.97
C ALA A 449 16.44 -6.61 -2.83
N GLU A 450 16.09 -5.36 -3.13
CA GLU A 450 16.13 -4.22 -2.23
C GLU A 450 14.94 -4.21 -1.25
N GLY A 451 15.07 -3.51 -0.12
CA GLY A 451 13.90 -3.13 0.66
C GLY A 451 13.03 -2.15 -0.10
N ILE A 452 13.63 -1.05 -0.57
CA ILE A 452 13.01 -0.05 -1.45
C ILE A 452 13.93 0.22 -2.65
N LEU A 453 13.41 0.08 -3.86
CA LEU A 453 14.06 0.47 -5.11
C LEU A 453 13.44 1.78 -5.63
N ILE A 454 14.28 2.71 -6.06
CA ILE A 454 13.86 3.94 -6.72
C ILE A 454 14.62 4.04 -8.04
N SER A 455 13.91 3.93 -9.15
CA SER A 455 14.40 4.22 -10.50
C SER A 455 13.97 5.61 -10.95
N SER A 456 14.67 6.10 -11.97
CA SER A 456 14.37 7.32 -12.71
C SER A 456 15.37 7.40 -13.88
N GLU A 457 14.96 7.81 -15.07
CA GLU A 457 15.83 8.01 -16.22
C GLU A 457 16.20 9.49 -16.36
N THR A 458 15.19 10.37 -16.39
CA THR A 458 15.40 11.77 -16.77
C THR A 458 14.82 12.81 -15.82
N ALA A 459 13.66 12.57 -15.19
CA ALA A 459 13.04 13.57 -14.33
C ALA A 459 13.85 13.84 -13.04
N PRO A 460 14.00 15.11 -12.63
CA PRO A 460 14.42 15.44 -11.28
C PRO A 460 13.21 15.39 -10.34
N GLY A 461 13.39 14.77 -9.17
CA GLY A 461 12.35 14.69 -8.13
C GLY A 461 12.96 14.53 -6.75
N THR A 462 12.11 14.24 -5.76
CA THR A 462 12.55 13.87 -4.41
C THR A 462 11.67 12.76 -3.84
N VAL A 463 12.32 11.74 -3.29
CA VAL A 463 11.68 10.72 -2.46
C VAL A 463 12.10 10.96 -1.02
N VAL A 464 11.13 11.00 -0.11
CA VAL A 464 11.37 11.05 1.34
C VAL A 464 10.91 9.74 1.95
N ILE A 465 11.83 9.03 2.60
CA ILE A 465 11.56 7.85 3.41
C ILE A 465 11.83 8.24 4.84
N ASP A 466 10.85 8.18 5.72
CA ASP A 466 11.06 8.44 7.14
C ASP A 466 10.40 7.41 8.06
N THR A 467 10.87 7.38 9.31
CA THR A 467 10.34 6.55 10.41
C THR A 467 10.16 5.05 10.07
N SER A 468 10.91 4.56 9.08
CA SER A 468 10.73 3.24 8.46
C SER A 468 11.85 2.26 8.81
N ALA A 469 11.58 0.96 8.71
CA ALA A 469 12.52 -0.13 8.98
C ALA A 469 12.80 -0.96 7.72
N LEU A 470 14.07 -1.03 7.29
CA LEU A 470 14.49 -1.75 6.08
C LEU A 470 15.48 -2.87 6.47
N VAL A 471 15.02 -4.11 6.53
CA VAL A 471 15.64 -5.18 7.35
C VAL A 471 15.94 -6.46 6.54
N GLY A 472 17.16 -6.98 6.61
CA GLY A 472 17.50 -8.32 6.12
C GLY A 472 17.36 -8.55 4.60
N ASN A 473 17.21 -7.49 3.80
CA ASN A 473 17.03 -7.58 2.35
C ASN A 473 18.31 -8.07 1.66
N GLN A 474 18.16 -8.80 0.54
CA GLN A 474 19.27 -9.50 -0.11
C GLN A 474 20.18 -8.61 -0.97
N THR A 475 19.82 -7.35 -1.20
CA THR A 475 20.74 -6.33 -1.72
C THR A 475 20.92 -5.21 -0.70
N TYR A 476 20.29 -4.05 -0.89
CA TYR A 476 20.37 -2.90 0.00
C TYR A 476 19.06 -2.69 0.77
N GLY A 477 19.11 -1.93 1.87
CA GLY A 477 17.87 -1.44 2.49
C GLY A 477 17.11 -0.54 1.54
N VAL A 478 17.82 0.38 0.87
CA VAL A 478 17.29 1.21 -0.23
C VAL A 478 18.32 1.41 -1.34
N ARG A 479 17.87 1.61 -2.59
CA ARG A 479 18.73 1.95 -3.73
C ARG A 479 18.12 3.03 -4.59
N THR A 480 18.96 3.90 -5.15
CA THR A 480 18.60 4.71 -6.32
C THR A 480 19.36 4.26 -7.56
N GLU A 481 18.65 4.10 -8.67
CA GLU A 481 19.18 3.68 -9.97
C GLU A 481 18.89 4.74 -11.05
N MET A 482 19.78 4.79 -12.05
CA MET A 482 19.75 5.56 -13.31
C MET A 482 19.62 7.10 -13.25
N GLY A 483 18.97 7.70 -12.25
CA GLY A 483 18.32 9.00 -12.44
C GLY A 483 18.77 10.21 -11.62
N ASN A 484 17.90 11.21 -11.64
CA ASN A 484 18.09 12.56 -11.07
C ASN A 484 17.24 12.82 -9.80
N VAL A 485 16.55 11.79 -9.29
CA VAL A 485 15.67 11.86 -8.12
C VAL A 485 16.48 11.74 -6.83
N GLY A 486 16.52 12.81 -6.04
CA GLY A 486 17.22 12.80 -4.76
C GLY A 486 16.46 12.01 -3.69
N LEU A 487 17.18 11.26 -2.85
CA LEU A 487 16.58 10.48 -1.77
C LEU A 487 17.01 10.99 -0.39
N LEU A 488 16.01 11.31 0.45
CA LEU A 488 16.19 11.63 1.86
C LEU A 488 15.67 10.46 2.70
N LEU A 489 16.55 9.88 3.52
CA LEU A 489 16.12 9.01 4.63
C LEU A 489 16.11 9.84 5.91
N SER A 490 15.08 9.72 6.75
CA SER A 490 15.09 10.35 8.06
C SER A 490 14.51 9.49 9.18
N HIS A 491 15.19 9.43 10.32
CA HIS A 491 14.75 8.61 11.46
C HIS A 491 14.48 7.13 11.09
N CYS A 492 15.13 6.60 10.05
CA CYS A 492 14.95 5.21 9.64
C CYS A 492 15.89 4.27 10.41
N VAL A 493 15.53 2.98 10.45
CA VAL A 493 16.45 1.89 10.82
C VAL A 493 16.72 1.04 9.57
N VAL A 494 17.99 0.82 9.26
CA VAL A 494 18.43 -0.07 8.18
C VAL A 494 19.28 -1.18 8.78
N ALA A 495 18.75 -2.41 8.84
CA ALA A 495 19.33 -3.51 9.62
C ALA A 495 19.74 -4.72 8.76
N GLY A 496 21.01 -5.16 8.84
CA GLY A 496 21.52 -6.41 8.27
C GLY A 496 21.22 -6.68 6.79
N ASN A 497 21.16 -5.64 5.95
CA ASN A 497 20.96 -5.80 4.50
C ASN A 497 22.28 -6.25 3.86
N ARG A 498 22.21 -7.20 2.92
CA ARG A 498 23.37 -8.01 2.50
C ARG A 498 24.51 -7.24 1.83
N LEU A 499 24.21 -6.17 1.09
CA LEU A 499 25.20 -5.33 0.39
C LEU A 499 25.42 -3.98 1.09
N GLY A 500 24.49 -3.54 1.94
CA GLY A 500 24.62 -2.35 2.76
C GLY A 500 23.28 -1.68 3.07
N ALA A 501 23.34 -0.61 3.85
CA ALA A 501 22.15 0.17 4.20
C ALA A 501 21.47 0.77 2.96
N GLN A 502 22.28 1.44 2.14
CA GLN A 502 21.82 2.22 1.01
C GLN A 502 22.87 2.26 -0.10
N PHE A 503 22.44 2.44 -1.35
CA PHE A 503 23.31 2.64 -2.50
C PHE A 503 22.78 3.73 -3.43
N GLY A 504 23.61 4.74 -3.69
CA GLY A 504 23.32 5.79 -4.66
C GLY A 504 24.12 5.57 -5.94
N GLY A 505 23.42 5.51 -7.08
CA GLY A 505 24.05 5.49 -8.41
C GLY A 505 24.55 6.87 -8.82
N VAL A 506 23.73 7.62 -9.56
CA VAL A 506 24.01 9.01 -9.99
C VAL A 506 23.35 10.01 -9.04
N ALA A 507 22.17 9.69 -8.52
CA ALA A 507 21.40 10.54 -7.65
C ALA A 507 22.02 10.70 -6.23
N PRO A 508 21.86 11.87 -5.59
CA PRO A 508 22.31 12.06 -4.22
C PRO A 508 21.38 11.36 -3.23
N ILE A 509 21.97 10.67 -2.25
CA ILE A 509 21.28 10.10 -1.09
C ILE A 509 21.85 10.73 0.18
N LEU A 510 20.98 11.17 1.10
CA LEU A 510 21.36 11.59 2.44
C LEU A 510 20.47 10.94 3.51
N ALA A 511 21.10 10.28 4.47
CA ALA A 511 20.43 9.77 5.66
C ALA A 511 20.60 10.71 6.86
N THR A 512 19.48 11.20 7.39
CA THR A 512 19.40 12.11 8.55
C THR A 512 18.88 11.38 9.78
N SER A 513 19.46 11.62 10.97
CA SER A 513 18.97 11.04 12.26
C SER A 513 18.69 9.53 12.23
N SER A 514 19.35 8.75 11.36
CA SER A 514 18.99 7.34 11.07
C SER A 514 19.99 6.36 11.69
N ILE A 515 19.64 5.08 11.78
CA ILE A 515 20.51 4.04 12.36
C ILE A 515 20.81 2.95 11.33
N ALA A 516 22.08 2.77 11.00
CA ALA A 516 22.58 1.59 10.33
C ALA A 516 23.01 0.55 11.38
N TYR A 517 22.38 -0.62 11.36
CA TYR A 517 22.65 -1.72 12.29
C TYR A 517 23.10 -2.97 11.54
N LEU A 518 24.20 -3.60 11.96
CA LEU A 518 24.76 -4.81 11.33
C LEU A 518 25.04 -4.69 9.81
N GLN A 519 25.32 -3.48 9.32
CA GLN A 519 25.52 -3.22 7.88
C GLN A 519 26.98 -3.42 7.45
N PRO A 520 27.26 -4.11 6.32
CA PRO A 520 28.61 -4.19 5.75
C PRO A 520 29.08 -2.88 5.10
N GLY A 521 28.13 -2.02 4.73
CA GLY A 521 28.35 -0.70 4.15
C GLY A 521 27.26 0.27 4.61
N PRO A 522 27.40 0.89 5.80
CA PRO A 522 26.32 1.66 6.42
C PRO A 522 25.97 2.94 5.66
N TRP A 523 26.93 3.62 5.02
CA TRP A 523 26.69 4.86 4.26
C TRP A 523 27.53 4.89 2.98
N SER A 524 27.53 3.76 2.24
CA SER A 524 28.29 3.62 0.98
C SER A 524 27.72 4.53 -0.11
N ALA A 525 28.59 5.17 -0.90
CA ALA A 525 28.23 6.03 -2.04
C ALA A 525 27.17 7.12 -1.73
N SER A 526 27.11 7.60 -0.48
CA SER A 526 26.06 8.48 0.02
C SER A 526 26.56 9.36 1.18
N ASP A 527 25.78 10.36 1.58
CA ASP A 527 26.08 11.22 2.73
C ASP A 527 25.25 10.80 3.96
N SER A 528 25.70 11.18 5.16
CA SER A 528 24.95 10.98 6.40
C SER A 528 25.07 12.18 7.33
N HIS A 529 23.98 12.53 8.00
CA HIS A 529 23.91 13.67 8.91
C HIS A 529 23.24 13.29 10.22
N ARG A 530 23.99 13.29 11.33
CA ARG A 530 23.47 12.93 12.67
C ARG A 530 22.92 11.49 12.74
N SER A 531 23.39 10.63 11.85
CA SER A 531 23.03 9.21 11.80
C SER A 531 24.10 8.38 12.52
N VAL A 532 23.69 7.21 13.02
CA VAL A 532 24.54 6.28 13.78
C VAL A 532 24.82 5.03 12.96
N ASP A 533 26.08 4.62 12.93
CA ASP A 533 26.50 3.29 12.51
C ASP A 533 26.81 2.47 13.78
N THR A 534 26.18 1.30 13.90
CA THR A 534 26.48 0.36 14.99
C THR A 534 26.58 -1.08 14.49
N VAL A 535 27.77 -1.63 14.66
CA VAL A 535 28.08 -3.06 14.52
C VAL A 535 28.17 -3.77 15.89
N GLN A 536 27.83 -3.08 16.99
CA GLN A 536 27.85 -3.66 18.32
C GLN A 536 26.54 -4.41 18.59
N THR A 537 26.66 -5.69 18.90
CA THR A 537 25.54 -6.54 19.30
C THR A 537 25.26 -6.47 20.80
N GLN A 538 26.21 -6.02 21.63
CA GLN A 538 26.07 -6.00 23.09
C GLN A 538 26.65 -4.72 23.74
N PRO A 539 25.84 -3.98 24.54
CA PRO A 539 24.38 -4.10 24.67
C PRO A 539 23.69 -3.84 23.32
N LEU A 540 22.58 -4.54 23.05
CA LEU A 540 21.79 -4.29 21.84
C LEU A 540 21.36 -2.81 21.79
N PRO A 541 21.39 -2.15 20.62
CA PRO A 541 20.97 -0.74 20.50
C PRO A 541 19.45 -0.55 20.62
N PHE A 542 18.68 -1.62 20.48
CA PHE A 542 17.22 -1.66 20.49
C PHE A 542 16.68 -2.48 21.66
N ALA A 543 15.39 -2.33 21.97
CA ALA A 543 14.70 -3.08 23.00
C ALA A 543 14.60 -4.57 22.64
N GLU A 544 14.30 -4.87 21.36
CA GLU A 544 14.39 -6.22 20.79
C GLU A 544 14.80 -6.12 19.31
N ALA A 545 15.82 -6.88 18.90
CA ALA A 545 16.30 -6.92 17.52
C ALA A 545 17.22 -8.14 17.28
N PRO A 546 17.36 -8.61 16.02
CA PRO A 546 18.32 -9.66 15.68
C PRO A 546 19.74 -9.31 16.13
N SER A 547 20.29 -10.11 17.03
CA SER A 547 21.70 -10.04 17.46
C SER A 547 22.66 -10.45 16.34
N ALA A 548 22.19 -11.19 15.34
CA ALA A 548 22.83 -11.36 14.04
C ALA A 548 21.81 -11.65 12.95
N LEU A 549 22.11 -11.23 11.71
CA LEU A 549 21.36 -11.58 10.50
C LEU A 549 22.30 -12.33 9.56
N TYR A 550 21.97 -13.58 9.24
CA TYR A 550 22.81 -14.45 8.42
C TYR A 550 22.18 -14.67 7.03
N PRO A 551 22.87 -14.33 5.93
CA PRO A 551 22.38 -14.65 4.59
C PRO A 551 22.32 -16.17 4.38
N VAL A 552 21.17 -16.66 3.95
CA VAL A 552 20.90 -18.04 3.59
C VAL A 552 21.18 -18.22 2.10
N LEU A 553 21.99 -19.23 1.76
CA LEU A 553 22.33 -19.60 0.38
C LEU A 553 21.41 -20.69 -0.18
N SER A 554 20.94 -21.58 0.69
CA SER A 554 19.96 -22.62 0.35
C SER A 554 19.28 -23.12 1.62
N PHE A 555 18.05 -23.60 1.46
CA PHE A 555 17.25 -24.19 2.53
C PHE A 555 16.60 -25.48 2.03
N ALA A 556 16.76 -26.58 2.76
CA ALA A 556 16.18 -27.88 2.42
C ALA A 556 16.01 -28.73 3.67
N ASP A 557 14.89 -29.46 3.78
CA ASP A 557 14.60 -30.39 4.88
C ASP A 557 14.85 -29.82 6.30
N GLY A 558 14.51 -28.53 6.50
CA GLY A 558 14.72 -27.80 7.76
C GLY A 558 16.16 -27.34 8.02
N VAL A 559 17.08 -27.48 7.07
CA VAL A 559 18.49 -27.07 7.17
C VAL A 559 18.76 -25.83 6.32
N ALA A 560 19.15 -24.74 6.97
CA ALA A 560 19.67 -23.53 6.33
C ALA A 560 21.18 -23.65 6.12
N THR A 561 21.63 -23.44 4.88
CA THR A 561 23.05 -23.29 4.55
C THR A 561 23.38 -21.81 4.48
N LEU A 562 24.21 -21.32 5.40
CA LEU A 562 24.53 -19.90 5.54
C LEU A 562 25.76 -19.48 4.72
N ALA A 563 25.81 -18.21 4.33
CA ALA A 563 26.94 -17.62 3.60
C ALA A 563 28.22 -17.49 4.45
N VAL A 564 28.07 -17.52 5.78
CA VAL A 564 29.16 -17.45 6.76
C VAL A 564 28.89 -18.45 7.88
N GLN A 565 29.96 -18.94 8.53
CA GLN A 565 29.80 -19.76 9.73
C GLN A 565 29.17 -18.90 10.84
N PRO A 566 28.04 -19.32 11.45
CA PRO A 566 27.34 -18.50 12.43
C PRO A 566 28.01 -18.57 13.80
N THR A 567 27.69 -17.59 14.67
CA THR A 567 28.17 -17.53 16.06
C THR A 567 27.18 -18.07 17.08
N LEU A 568 25.96 -18.43 16.65
CA LEU A 568 24.94 -19.07 17.48
C LEU A 568 25.25 -20.54 17.80
N GLY A 569 24.50 -21.13 18.73
CA GLY A 569 24.61 -22.54 19.11
C GLY A 569 23.27 -23.28 19.11
N ILE A 570 23.32 -24.57 19.43
CA ILE A 570 22.12 -25.40 19.62
C ILE A 570 21.27 -24.81 20.77
N GLY A 571 19.97 -24.71 20.56
CA GLY A 571 19.00 -24.07 21.45
C GLY A 571 18.87 -22.56 21.26
N ALA A 572 19.58 -21.96 20.30
CA ALA A 572 19.38 -20.55 19.95
C ALA A 572 17.98 -20.31 19.34
N THR A 573 17.38 -19.19 19.72
CA THR A 573 16.12 -18.69 19.15
C THR A 573 16.40 -17.93 17.88
N VAL A 574 15.78 -18.36 16.78
CA VAL A 574 15.97 -17.79 15.45
C VAL A 574 14.62 -17.65 14.76
N GLU A 575 14.60 -16.90 13.68
CA GLU A 575 13.52 -16.92 12.70
C GLU A 575 14.10 -17.00 11.29
N LEU A 576 13.25 -17.34 10.32
CA LEU A 576 13.53 -17.17 8.91
C LEU A 576 12.81 -15.92 8.41
N ASN A 577 13.51 -15.10 7.62
CA ASN A 577 12.89 -14.17 6.68
C ASN A 577 11.89 -13.13 7.29
N ASP A 578 12.13 -12.67 8.53
CA ASP A 578 11.25 -11.73 9.26
C ASP A 578 9.77 -12.19 9.19
N SER A 579 9.57 -13.41 9.71
CA SER A 579 8.30 -14.13 9.72
C SER A 579 7.58 -14.02 11.06
N GLY A 580 8.27 -13.55 12.11
CA GLY A 580 7.75 -13.56 13.48
C GLY A 580 7.60 -14.98 14.07
N GLN A 581 7.97 -16.03 13.33
CA GLN A 581 7.90 -17.41 13.81
C GLN A 581 9.15 -17.76 14.61
N VAL A 582 8.96 -18.01 15.90
CA VAL A 582 10.02 -18.55 16.78
C VAL A 582 10.41 -19.96 16.33
N LEU A 583 11.64 -20.11 15.88
CA LEU A 583 12.29 -21.39 15.57
C LEU A 583 13.45 -21.64 16.54
N LEU A 584 13.85 -22.91 16.69
CA LEU A 584 14.97 -23.31 17.55
C LEU A 584 16.03 -24.05 16.74
N VAL A 585 17.29 -23.73 16.99
CA VAL A 585 18.42 -24.42 16.35
C VAL A 585 18.69 -25.78 17.01
N GLU A 586 18.55 -26.87 16.26
CA GLU A 586 18.84 -28.24 16.73
C GLU A 586 20.28 -28.68 16.45
N SER A 587 20.89 -28.17 15.38
CA SER A 587 22.25 -28.53 15.00
C SER A 587 22.98 -27.40 14.28
N VAL A 588 24.31 -27.36 14.45
CA VAL A 588 25.21 -26.42 13.76
C VAL A 588 26.44 -27.19 13.29
N THR A 589 26.64 -27.28 11.97
CA THR A 589 27.78 -27.99 11.36
C THR A 589 28.43 -27.12 10.29
N GLY A 590 29.50 -26.40 10.65
CA GLY A 590 30.13 -25.45 9.74
C GLY A 590 29.19 -24.29 9.43
N THR A 591 28.71 -24.23 8.18
CA THR A 591 27.71 -23.24 7.70
C THR A 591 26.28 -23.77 7.71
N GLU A 592 26.06 -25.05 8.02
CA GLU A 592 24.72 -25.66 8.06
C GLU A 592 24.10 -25.49 9.45
N VAL A 593 22.84 -25.02 9.49
CA VAL A 593 22.04 -24.83 10.70
C VAL A 593 20.72 -25.58 10.52
N GLY A 594 20.50 -26.63 11.32
CA GLY A 594 19.25 -27.38 11.35
C GLY A 594 18.26 -26.75 12.34
N LEU A 595 17.01 -26.58 11.91
CA LEU A 595 15.94 -25.90 12.65
C LEU A 595 14.82 -26.88 13.04
N ALA A 596 14.37 -26.80 14.29
CA ALA A 596 13.20 -27.53 14.79
C ALA A 596 11.92 -26.98 14.15
N ASP A 597 11.00 -27.88 13.78
CA ASP A 597 9.65 -27.58 13.30
C ASP A 597 9.59 -26.50 12.19
N ALA A 598 10.63 -26.47 11.33
CA ALA A 598 10.78 -25.44 10.33
C ALA A 598 9.66 -25.50 9.26
N PRO A 599 9.10 -24.35 8.85
CA PRO A 599 7.99 -24.29 7.91
C PRO A 599 8.36 -24.84 6.51
N THR A 600 7.34 -25.30 5.79
CA THR A 600 7.46 -25.56 4.35
C THR A 600 7.23 -24.26 3.60
N GLU A 601 8.30 -23.53 3.34
CA GLU A 601 8.26 -22.25 2.64
C GLU A 601 7.92 -22.41 1.14
N SER A 602 7.10 -21.50 0.60
CA SER A 602 6.85 -21.37 -0.84
C SER A 602 8.10 -20.87 -1.58
N LEU A 603 8.85 -19.98 -0.92
CA LEU A 603 10.09 -19.38 -1.41
C LEU A 603 11.23 -19.70 -0.43
N ALA A 604 12.31 -20.31 -0.91
CA ALA A 604 13.49 -20.54 -0.08
C ALA A 604 13.95 -19.23 0.60
N PRO A 605 14.13 -19.22 1.94
CA PRO A 605 14.45 -18.01 2.70
C PRO A 605 15.83 -17.46 2.33
N GLY A 606 15.96 -16.13 2.39
CA GLY A 606 17.20 -15.40 2.12
C GLY A 606 17.95 -15.00 3.40
N VAL A 607 17.29 -14.93 4.56
CA VAL A 607 17.93 -14.53 5.83
C VAL A 607 17.45 -15.36 7.02
N LEU A 608 18.37 -15.63 7.94
CA LEU A 608 18.13 -16.24 9.25
C LEU A 608 18.50 -15.20 10.33
N GLY A 609 17.50 -14.73 11.08
CA GLY A 609 17.70 -13.84 12.23
C GLY A 609 18.00 -14.63 13.50
N TRP A 610 18.97 -14.20 14.32
CA TRP A 610 19.26 -14.80 15.63
C TRP A 610 19.03 -13.79 16.75
N PHE A 611 18.27 -14.18 17.77
CA PHE A 611 17.90 -13.36 18.91
C PHE A 611 18.44 -13.95 20.23
N GLU A 612 18.94 -13.08 21.12
CA GLU A 612 19.45 -13.47 22.45
C GLU A 612 18.36 -13.52 23.54
N SER A 613 17.25 -12.80 23.35
CA SER A 613 16.15 -12.65 24.33
C SER A 613 15.24 -13.87 24.45
N GLY A 614 15.10 -14.65 23.38
CA GLY A 614 14.07 -15.66 23.21
C GLY A 614 12.77 -15.16 22.56
N SER A 615 12.66 -13.85 22.26
CA SER A 615 11.66 -13.27 21.36
C SER A 615 12.22 -13.22 19.94
N VAL A 616 11.34 -13.21 18.93
CA VAL A 616 11.69 -12.85 17.54
C VAL A 616 10.84 -11.67 17.02
N VAL A 617 10.06 -11.03 17.90
CA VAL A 617 9.27 -9.83 17.54
C VAL A 617 10.13 -8.61 17.81
N GLU A 618 10.54 -7.89 16.78
CA GLU A 618 11.37 -6.69 16.95
C GLU A 618 10.65 -5.53 17.65
N ASP A 619 11.42 -4.81 18.45
CA ASP A 619 11.06 -3.51 19.02
C ASP A 619 12.23 -2.54 18.82
N TRP A 620 12.12 -1.76 17.74
CA TRP A 620 13.09 -0.74 17.34
C TRP A 620 13.17 0.48 18.28
N ARG A 621 12.48 0.48 19.42
CA ARG A 621 12.72 1.46 20.51
C ARG A 621 14.14 1.32 21.03
N LEU A 622 14.78 2.43 21.39
CA LEU A 622 16.17 2.41 21.86
C LEU A 622 16.31 1.79 23.25
N SER A 623 17.34 0.97 23.43
CA SER A 623 17.68 0.40 24.73
C SER A 623 18.39 1.41 25.65
N GLY A 624 18.40 1.11 26.96
CA GLY A 624 19.15 1.88 27.94
C GLY A 624 20.67 1.81 27.70
N GLY A 625 21.24 2.90 27.19
CA GLY A 625 22.67 2.98 26.83
C GLY A 625 22.97 2.82 25.34
N SER A 626 21.94 2.74 24.50
CA SER A 626 22.07 2.74 23.04
C SER A 626 22.88 3.96 22.53
N PRO A 627 23.81 3.79 21.57
CA PRO A 627 24.58 4.90 20.98
C PRO A 627 23.73 5.88 20.16
N ALA A 628 22.46 5.54 19.86
CA ALA A 628 21.52 6.40 19.17
C ALA A 628 20.85 7.45 20.08
N LEU A 629 20.93 7.31 21.41
CA LEU A 629 20.36 8.26 22.36
C LEU A 629 21.09 9.62 22.26
N GLY A 630 20.35 10.68 21.91
CA GLY A 630 20.88 12.03 21.71
C GLY A 630 21.85 12.17 20.53
N ALA A 631 21.83 11.25 19.56
CA ALA A 631 22.74 11.27 18.40
C ALA A 631 22.16 12.00 17.17
N GLY A 632 20.83 12.13 17.10
CA GLY A 632 20.07 12.71 16.00
C GLY A 632 20.23 14.22 15.85
N MET A 633 19.48 14.79 14.90
CA MET A 633 19.50 16.24 14.67
C MET A 633 18.96 17.01 15.87
N ALA A 634 19.43 18.24 16.04
CA ALA A 634 19.14 19.08 17.19
C ALA A 634 18.64 20.44 16.70
N LEU A 635 17.54 20.94 17.28
CA LEU A 635 17.10 22.31 17.08
C LEU A 635 18.23 23.30 17.46
N PRO A 636 18.34 24.47 16.81
CA PRO A 636 19.32 25.50 17.17
C PRO A 636 19.33 25.86 18.66
N GLY A 637 20.37 25.40 19.38
CA GLY A 637 20.53 25.62 20.82
C GLY A 637 19.68 24.71 21.73
N GLY A 638 18.92 23.77 21.16
CA GLY A 638 18.21 22.72 21.88
C GLY A 638 19.08 21.49 22.18
N PRO A 639 18.53 20.50 22.92
CA PRO A 639 19.14 19.17 23.02
C PRO A 639 19.05 18.44 21.66
N ALA A 640 19.95 17.49 21.44
CA ALA A 640 19.84 16.57 20.30
C ALA A 640 18.68 15.59 20.51
N ARG A 641 17.99 15.26 19.41
CA ARG A 641 17.01 14.16 19.37
C ARG A 641 17.73 12.81 19.37
N ASP A 642 16.97 11.76 19.63
CA ASP A 642 17.44 10.40 19.40
C ASP A 642 17.49 10.12 17.89
N ALA A 643 18.41 9.25 17.46
CA ALA A 643 18.39 8.70 16.11
C ALA A 643 17.43 7.51 16.02
N GLY A 644 16.96 7.18 14.82
CA GLY A 644 15.98 6.13 14.55
C GLY A 644 14.53 6.57 14.78
N ILE A 645 13.63 5.60 14.59
CA ILE A 645 12.19 5.79 14.34
C ILE A 645 11.52 6.62 15.44
N PHE A 646 11.71 6.21 16.69
CA PHE A 646 11.09 6.87 17.85
C PHE A 646 11.76 8.19 18.26
N GLY A 647 12.76 8.66 17.51
CA GLY A 647 13.35 9.99 17.67
C GLY A 647 12.63 11.10 16.90
N ALA A 648 11.70 10.74 16.01
CA ALA A 648 10.89 11.67 15.22
C ALA A 648 9.76 12.32 16.06
N SER A 649 9.18 13.39 15.52
CA SER A 649 8.05 14.14 16.09
C SER A 649 6.74 13.36 15.98
N VAL A 650 6.44 12.83 14.79
CA VAL A 650 5.32 11.92 14.59
C VAL A 650 5.80 10.52 14.99
N THR A 651 5.47 10.12 16.22
CA THR A 651 5.91 8.86 16.80
C THR A 651 5.04 7.69 16.38
N GLY A 652 5.61 6.51 16.27
CA GLY A 652 4.86 5.26 16.21
C GLY A 652 5.72 4.08 15.78
N ALA A 653 5.12 2.88 15.71
CA ALA A 653 5.80 1.73 15.14
C ALA A 653 5.82 1.81 13.61
N PRO A 654 6.85 1.27 12.93
CA PRO A 654 6.77 1.01 11.50
C PRO A 654 5.84 -0.19 11.24
N GLY A 655 5.32 -0.31 10.02
CA GLY A 655 4.46 -1.41 9.58
C GLY A 655 3.06 -1.39 10.20
N ARG A 656 2.65 -0.25 10.78
CA ARG A 656 1.36 -0.07 11.46
C ARG A 656 1.11 1.40 11.79
N LEU A 657 0.01 1.97 11.33
CA LEU A 657 -0.51 3.26 11.80
C LEU A 657 -1.23 3.13 13.14
N ASP A 658 -1.58 4.29 13.69
CA ASP A 658 -2.42 4.38 14.88
C ASP A 658 -3.90 4.42 14.44
N LEU A 659 -4.83 3.99 15.31
CA LEU A 659 -6.26 3.81 14.96
C LEU A 659 -6.92 5.04 14.30
N GLN A 660 -6.48 6.23 14.68
CA GLN A 660 -6.71 7.48 13.97
C GLN A 660 -5.34 7.99 13.49
N PRO A 661 -4.95 7.73 12.23
CA PRO A 661 -3.71 8.30 11.70
C PRO A 661 -3.85 9.81 11.60
N VAL A 662 -2.80 10.53 12.00
CA VAL A 662 -2.74 11.99 11.85
C VAL A 662 -2.24 12.29 10.44
N ASP A 663 -3.01 13.06 9.65
CA ASP A 663 -2.61 13.49 8.30
C ASP A 663 -1.18 14.03 8.29
N THR A 664 -0.30 13.41 7.51
CA THR A 664 1.12 13.73 7.48
C THR A 664 1.40 15.16 6.98
N PHE A 665 2.46 15.77 7.48
CA PHE A 665 3.00 17.04 7.00
C PHE A 665 4.50 16.88 6.80
N TRP A 666 4.96 17.01 5.56
CA TRP A 666 6.28 16.52 5.16
C TRP A 666 6.98 17.42 4.12
N PHE A 667 8.30 17.33 4.04
CA PHE A 667 9.13 18.07 3.09
C PHE A 667 9.07 17.39 1.71
N ALA A 668 8.60 18.10 0.68
CA ALA A 668 8.26 17.48 -0.59
C ALA A 668 9.33 17.65 -1.69
N GLU A 669 9.78 18.88 -1.96
CA GLU A 669 10.77 19.14 -3.02
C GLU A 669 11.56 20.45 -2.77
N THR A 670 12.66 20.63 -3.52
CA THR A 670 13.33 21.92 -3.65
C THR A 670 13.18 22.55 -5.04
N ALA A 671 13.17 23.89 -5.11
CA ALA A 671 13.41 24.63 -6.34
C ALA A 671 14.59 25.62 -6.14
N PRO A 672 15.69 25.53 -6.91
CA PRO A 672 15.99 24.48 -7.91
C PRO A 672 15.99 23.08 -7.30
N THR A 673 15.72 22.07 -8.13
CA THR A 673 15.72 20.66 -7.72
C THR A 673 17.09 20.25 -7.20
N TRP A 674 17.11 19.32 -6.24
CA TRP A 674 18.32 18.97 -5.51
C TRP A 674 19.46 18.41 -6.40
N SER A 675 19.11 17.71 -7.48
CA SER A 675 20.06 17.26 -8.51
C SER A 675 20.71 18.39 -9.33
N ARG A 676 20.14 19.60 -9.31
CA ARG A 676 20.73 20.78 -9.97
C ARG A 676 21.61 21.57 -8.99
N ALA A 677 22.80 21.94 -9.45
CA ALA A 677 23.66 22.87 -8.71
C ALA A 677 23.02 24.27 -8.56
N ILE A 678 22.91 24.76 -7.32
CA ILE A 678 22.39 26.09 -6.99
C ILE A 678 23.45 27.17 -7.26
N GLY A 679 23.03 28.30 -7.83
CA GLY A 679 23.90 29.47 -7.99
C GLY A 679 24.28 30.06 -6.63
N SER A 680 25.51 30.56 -6.48
CA SER A 680 26.00 31.07 -5.18
C SER A 680 25.16 32.21 -4.59
N SER A 681 24.42 32.96 -5.41
CA SER A 681 23.46 33.99 -4.99
C SER A 681 21.99 33.65 -5.27
N GLU A 682 21.66 32.39 -5.57
CA GLU A 682 20.31 31.92 -5.86
C GLU A 682 19.61 31.52 -4.55
N SER A 683 18.34 31.90 -4.40
CA SER A 683 17.51 31.44 -3.28
C SER A 683 17.03 30.01 -3.52
N LEU A 684 16.98 29.21 -2.46
CA LEU A 684 16.35 27.90 -2.46
C LEU A 684 14.90 28.04 -2.00
N VAL A 685 13.96 27.41 -2.68
CA VAL A 685 12.58 27.23 -2.19
C VAL A 685 12.45 25.80 -1.71
N LEU A 686 12.04 25.61 -0.46
CA LEU A 686 11.59 24.34 0.10
C LEU A 686 10.07 24.29 -0.02
N ARG A 687 9.53 23.19 -0.53
CA ARG A 687 8.09 22.94 -0.53
C ARG A 687 7.72 21.86 0.47
N PHE A 688 6.52 21.96 0.98
CA PHE A 688 5.93 21.00 1.90
C PHE A 688 4.57 20.56 1.39
N GLU A 689 4.21 19.33 1.70
CA GLU A 689 2.92 18.72 1.41
C GLU A 689 2.17 18.43 2.72
N GLY A 690 0.85 18.24 2.61
CA GLY A 690 -0.02 17.92 3.75
C GLY A 690 -0.61 19.11 4.51
N GLY A 691 -0.13 20.35 4.33
CA GLY A 691 -0.75 21.52 4.96
C GLY A 691 -0.16 22.89 4.61
N THR A 692 -0.80 23.95 5.12
CA THR A 692 -0.30 25.33 5.04
C THR A 692 0.57 25.64 6.26
N LEU A 693 1.78 26.20 6.06
CA LEU A 693 2.73 26.50 7.13
C LEU A 693 2.20 27.58 8.11
N ASP A 694 2.39 27.36 9.41
CA ASP A 694 2.40 28.47 10.36
C ASP A 694 3.69 29.27 10.19
N THR A 695 3.53 30.46 9.61
CA THR A 695 4.59 31.46 9.42
C THR A 695 5.35 31.82 10.71
N SER A 696 4.76 31.62 11.90
CA SER A 696 5.41 31.87 13.19
C SER A 696 6.53 30.86 13.51
N THR A 697 6.44 29.64 12.98
CA THR A 697 7.41 28.55 13.23
C THR A 697 8.62 28.58 12.28
N GLY A 698 8.49 29.16 11.09
CA GLY A 698 9.49 29.03 10.02
C GLY A 698 10.91 29.49 10.34
N MET A 699 11.09 30.50 11.20
CA MET A 699 12.43 30.95 11.62
C MET A 699 13.09 30.03 12.68
N ALA A 700 12.32 29.14 13.32
CA ALA A 700 12.82 28.14 14.25
C ALA A 700 12.96 26.75 13.59
N GLY A 701 12.12 26.47 12.58
CA GLY A 701 12.08 25.20 11.86
C GLY A 701 13.09 25.04 10.72
N VAL A 702 13.83 26.07 10.32
CA VAL A 702 14.86 25.97 9.25
C VAL A 702 16.15 26.68 9.65
N ASP A 703 17.30 26.04 9.42
CA ASP A 703 18.63 26.65 9.49
C ASP A 703 19.55 26.19 8.35
N ALA A 704 20.80 26.63 8.37
CA ALA A 704 21.85 26.06 7.54
C ALA A 704 23.14 25.84 8.34
N VAL A 705 23.89 24.80 7.98
CA VAL A 705 25.21 24.50 8.52
C VAL A 705 26.24 24.27 7.41
N ASP A 706 27.51 24.54 7.67
CA ASP A 706 28.60 24.24 6.74
C ASP A 706 29.04 22.77 6.79
N ALA A 707 30.04 22.41 6.00
CA ALA A 707 30.58 21.05 5.95
C ALA A 707 31.17 20.56 7.30
N ALA A 708 31.52 21.48 8.21
CA ALA A 708 32.00 21.19 9.56
C ALA A 708 30.87 21.22 10.63
N GLY A 709 29.63 21.48 10.23
CA GLY A 709 28.47 21.61 11.12
C GLY A 709 28.39 22.97 11.83
N SER A 710 29.12 23.99 11.38
CA SER A 710 29.03 25.35 11.94
C SER A 710 27.83 26.10 11.34
N PRO A 711 27.07 26.88 12.13
CA PRO A 711 25.93 27.64 11.62
C PRO A 711 26.29 28.63 10.50
N VAL A 712 25.48 28.62 9.44
CA VAL A 712 25.59 29.48 8.26
C VAL A 712 24.43 30.49 8.27
N PRO A 713 24.70 31.81 8.22
CA PRO A 713 23.64 32.82 8.32
C PRO A 713 22.82 32.90 7.03
N ILE A 714 21.54 32.52 7.11
CA ILE A 714 20.57 32.54 6.01
C ILE A 714 19.43 33.53 6.27
N GLY A 715 18.74 33.95 5.21
CA GLY A 715 17.45 34.64 5.32
C GLY A 715 16.30 33.68 5.08
N ILE A 716 15.19 33.79 5.84
CA ILE A 716 14.04 32.89 5.74
C ILE A 716 12.77 33.72 5.49
N LEU A 717 11.93 33.27 4.55
CA LEU A 717 10.59 33.80 4.30
C LEU A 717 9.60 32.65 4.09
N THR A 718 8.54 32.60 4.90
CA THR A 718 7.44 31.63 4.81
C THR A 718 6.27 32.20 4.00
N ALA A 719 5.68 31.38 3.12
CA ALA A 719 4.45 31.72 2.42
C ALA A 719 3.69 30.46 1.97
N GLY A 720 2.42 30.30 2.35
CA GLY A 720 1.63 29.11 1.98
C GLY A 720 2.27 27.82 2.48
N SER A 721 2.53 26.87 1.59
CA SER A 721 3.28 25.63 1.88
C SER A 721 4.77 25.70 1.51
N VAL A 722 5.35 26.90 1.36
CA VAL A 722 6.78 27.06 0.99
C VAL A 722 7.60 27.90 1.97
N VAL A 723 8.88 27.53 2.09
CA VAL A 723 9.92 28.31 2.77
C VAL A 723 10.97 28.73 1.75
N ILE A 724 11.17 30.04 1.60
CA ILE A 724 12.20 30.61 0.73
C ILE A 724 13.44 30.91 1.59
N VAL A 725 14.52 30.20 1.32
CA VAL A 725 15.82 30.36 1.96
C VAL A 725 16.72 31.22 1.06
N SER A 726 17.13 32.38 1.58
CA SER A 726 18.05 33.30 0.92
C SER A 726 19.50 32.98 1.28
N PRO A 727 20.44 33.07 0.32
CA PRO A 727 21.85 32.76 0.55
C PRO A 727 22.49 33.68 1.60
N PRO A 728 23.60 33.23 2.22
CA PRO A 728 24.45 34.09 3.03
C PRO A 728 24.96 35.30 2.25
N GLY A 729 25.35 36.36 2.95
CA GLY A 729 25.97 37.54 2.32
C GLY A 729 27.29 37.24 1.58
N THR A 730 27.90 36.08 1.83
CA THR A 730 29.08 35.54 1.13
C THR A 730 28.73 34.59 -0.03
N GLY A 731 27.44 34.29 -0.22
CA GLY A 731 26.94 33.23 -1.09
C GLY A 731 26.98 31.83 -0.45
N TRP A 732 26.35 30.87 -1.13
CA TRP A 732 26.44 29.44 -0.80
C TRP A 732 27.86 28.90 -1.01
N THR A 733 28.23 27.87 -0.24
CA THR A 733 29.50 27.15 -0.38
C THR A 733 29.27 25.64 -0.47
N THR A 734 30.15 24.93 -1.17
CA THR A 734 30.07 23.47 -1.31
C THR A 734 30.07 22.79 0.08
N GLY A 735 29.12 21.88 0.30
CA GLY A 735 28.97 21.16 1.57
C GLY A 735 28.16 21.90 2.63
N THR A 736 27.59 23.09 2.32
CA THR A 736 26.46 23.62 3.10
C THR A 736 25.29 22.64 3.06
N ARG A 737 24.65 22.42 4.20
CA ARG A 737 23.39 21.69 4.31
C ARG A 737 22.32 22.61 4.90
N ILE A 738 21.11 22.59 4.33
CA ILE A 738 19.93 23.17 4.96
C ILE A 738 19.38 22.15 5.94
N GLN A 739 19.04 22.57 7.16
CA GLN A 739 18.37 21.71 8.14
C GLN A 739 16.92 22.16 8.26
N VAL A 740 15.99 21.21 8.20
CA VAL A 740 14.56 21.41 8.40
C VAL A 740 14.16 20.55 9.60
N HIS A 741 13.59 21.19 10.62
CA HIS A 741 13.37 20.58 11.94
C HIS A 741 11.88 20.38 12.24
N ASP A 742 11.60 19.41 13.10
CA ASP A 742 10.30 19.07 13.68
C ASP A 742 9.48 20.25 14.26
N SER A 743 10.15 21.33 14.67
CA SER A 743 9.49 22.54 15.17
C SER A 743 8.71 23.32 14.11
N LEU A 744 8.90 23.02 12.81
CA LEU A 744 8.09 23.55 11.72
C LEU A 744 6.68 22.94 11.77
N ARG A 745 5.64 23.78 11.73
CA ARG A 745 4.24 23.34 11.83
C ARG A 745 3.35 23.90 10.73
N THR A 746 2.22 23.24 10.54
CA THR A 746 1.05 23.77 9.83
C THR A 746 0.25 24.77 10.69
N LEU A 747 -0.67 25.51 10.06
CA LEU A 747 -1.63 26.40 10.74
C LEU A 747 -2.63 25.66 11.64
N ASP A 748 -2.91 24.39 11.34
CA ASP A 748 -3.74 23.50 12.19
C ASP A 748 -2.93 22.82 13.31
N GLY A 749 -1.61 23.05 13.39
CA GLY A 749 -0.75 22.69 14.52
C GLY A 749 0.05 21.39 14.37
N ARG A 750 -0.18 20.63 13.29
CA ARG A 750 0.57 19.40 12.96
C ARG A 750 2.06 19.68 12.78
N GLU A 751 2.86 18.73 13.25
CA GLU A 751 4.33 18.78 13.21
C GLU A 751 4.85 18.18 11.91
N LEU A 752 6.04 18.62 11.48
CA LEU A 752 6.75 17.94 10.39
C LEU A 752 7.01 16.48 10.82
N CYS A 753 6.68 15.49 9.98
CA CYS A 753 6.77 14.07 10.33
C CYS A 753 8.15 13.68 10.87
N ALA A 754 9.20 14.06 10.14
CA ALA A 754 10.59 13.84 10.50
C ALA A 754 11.46 15.05 10.11
N SER A 755 12.49 15.33 10.91
CA SER A 755 13.45 16.40 10.60
C SER A 755 14.40 15.95 9.48
N VAL A 756 14.63 16.77 8.45
CA VAL A 756 15.49 16.42 7.30
C VAL A 756 16.65 17.39 7.13
N ALA A 757 17.80 16.89 6.68
CA ALA A 757 18.87 17.72 6.13
C ALA A 757 18.87 17.63 4.60
N ILE A 758 19.27 18.71 3.91
CA ILE A 758 19.32 18.81 2.45
C ILE A 758 20.69 19.37 2.06
N PRO A 759 21.57 18.60 1.38
CA PRO A 759 22.92 19.03 1.05
C PRO A 759 22.94 19.83 -0.25
N LEU A 760 23.59 20.99 -0.23
CA LEU A 760 23.66 21.89 -1.38
C LEU A 760 24.86 21.59 -2.28
N THR A 761 24.57 21.19 -3.51
CA THR A 761 25.53 21.24 -4.63
C THR A 761 25.58 22.68 -5.13
N VAL A 762 26.72 23.37 -4.99
CA VAL A 762 26.87 24.77 -5.42
C VAL A 762 27.59 24.84 -6.77
N ALA A 763 27.09 25.69 -7.67
CA ALA A 763 27.71 25.93 -8.97
C ALA A 763 29.09 26.62 -8.83
N PRO A 764 30.08 26.27 -9.67
CA PRO A 764 31.47 26.77 -9.56
C PRO A 764 31.66 28.24 -9.97
#